data_AF-A0A4S2HCT5-F1
#
_entry.id   AF-A0A4S2HCT5-F1
#
_cell.length_a   1.000
_cell.length_b   1.000
_cell.length_c   1.000
_cell.angle_alpha   90.00
_cell.angle_beta   90.00
_cell.angle_gamma   90.00
#
_symmetry.space_group_name_H-M   'P 1'
#
loop_
_entity.id
_entity.type
_entity.pdbx_description
1 polymer ?
#
loop_
_entity_poly.entity_id
_entity_poly.type
_entity_poly.pdbx_seq_one_letter_code
_entity_poly.pdbx_strand_id
1 'polypeptide(L)'
;MGKYKKILAVFLSLAMAAGTFGCAGKPGNMDAPQEGSGAQANAGESGSQGDQEKKAYIEQTLNLAENEGQEWTYSKDADAWVLSVVSAVAYPELPDQQGVSVCVPGAYIKGIDTDGDGNVDATSENAEAAVKGSLVIDYEAEITSTNGQVYTAATAPVILNTGAAGYGSQNNSAASVSHAADGYINVACGNRGKQDTAVDDGGNTYYTGDAPSCLADQKAAARYVKYNILLGNLPGNADCFVSTGGSGGGAHAAMFAATSNHPDFYDYQIEAGAVGVYKNGDGTYSTTVTIDGTDYEISDSAWGSIAYSAITPLYEADMALAFEYYLNTEYSFKTPFQAQLAEYLSESYMEYINGQELSVAESAAGFDLNRDGDMDDTVALTIEYDPETHADTNGYYGTYLDLYLAEFTQNLQWYLDNLDYAEGWTWFDADGRALSNEAVMAMTGEDKAQAFLEGRYAKGSSGGMMGGGMPGGSRPDGEMPGGGMPGGSRPDGEMSGKMPEGGPGGTPPDGNMPDSGMPGGESGEMIVGTPDGGTTQSATGKGDSANYESYKDMVAAYKADIEEVNAGDRYGNHIVSLYNPLNYIGAENTDDPTWIKIIMGASEGDISLFNSLNLQIAWLNAGADAEIEWQWDGGHVPSEALGDSFSLYVDQMYGEYVDGAVSVSKPGAAGQESNGTAKEAAGKDISGWVNHEDVSAVTFSLKDIAAYRTAGASKAMPAFDVIDYGQEDYVFGNTEKDARHWNTYLLEIFEKYGDVLETLFNENK
;
A
#
# COMPACT_ATOMS: atom_id res chain seq x y z
N MET A 1 -4.25 4.51 -45.02
CA MET A 1 -3.83 5.29 -46.21
C MET A 1 -4.40 6.70 -46.11
N GLY A 2 -3.54 7.74 -46.03
CA GLY A 2 -3.91 9.16 -46.17
C GLY A 2 -3.88 9.97 -44.87
N LYS A 3 -2.71 10.31 -44.29
CA LYS A 3 -1.80 11.45 -44.60
C LYS A 3 -2.02 12.70 -43.72
N TYR A 4 -1.11 12.86 -42.75
CA TYR A 4 -0.36 14.06 -42.33
C TYR A 4 -0.98 15.45 -42.48
N LYS A 5 -0.93 16.24 -41.39
CA LYS A 5 -0.40 17.63 -41.40
C LYS A 5 -0.06 18.15 -39.98
N LYS A 6 1.24 18.24 -39.70
CA LYS A 6 1.85 19.22 -38.77
C LYS A 6 1.85 20.61 -39.44
N ILE A 7 1.50 21.68 -38.73
CA ILE A 7 2.03 23.03 -38.97
C ILE A 7 2.23 23.74 -37.63
N LEU A 8 3.49 24.06 -37.35
CA LEU A 8 4.00 25.01 -36.36
C LEU A 8 4.09 26.39 -37.03
N ALA A 9 3.64 27.48 -36.37
CA ALA A 9 4.11 28.83 -36.69
C ALA A 9 3.88 29.81 -35.52
N VAL A 10 5.01 30.21 -34.95
CA VAL A 10 5.28 31.31 -34.03
C VAL A 10 4.85 32.67 -34.59
N PHE A 11 4.26 33.54 -33.77
CA PHE A 11 4.50 35.00 -33.85
C PHE A 11 4.46 35.66 -32.48
N LEU A 12 5.62 36.20 -32.11
CA LEU A 12 5.91 37.08 -30.99
C LEU A 12 5.48 38.51 -31.35
N SER A 13 4.77 39.23 -30.48
CA SER A 13 4.78 40.69 -30.50
C SER A 13 4.77 41.28 -29.09
N LEU A 14 5.93 41.80 -28.72
CA LEU A 14 6.23 42.65 -27.58
C LEU A 14 5.41 43.96 -27.61
N ALA A 15 4.88 44.37 -26.46
CA ALA A 15 4.74 45.79 -26.11
C ALA A 15 4.80 45.96 -24.58
N MET A 16 5.95 46.44 -24.09
CA MET A 16 6.13 46.98 -22.73
C MET A 16 5.55 48.39 -22.61
N ALA A 17 4.94 48.70 -21.45
CA ALA A 17 5.08 49.95 -20.69
C ALA A 17 4.35 49.74 -19.33
N ALA A 18 5.04 49.47 -18.22
CA ALA A 18 5.78 50.39 -17.34
C ALA A 18 4.90 51.17 -16.34
N GLY A 19 5.15 50.94 -15.04
CA GLY A 19 4.76 51.82 -13.91
C GLY A 19 4.16 51.06 -12.71
N THR A 20 4.94 50.38 -11.84
CA THR A 20 5.52 50.89 -10.55
C THR A 20 4.45 51.29 -9.51
N PHE A 21 4.40 50.94 -8.21
CA PHE A 21 5.24 50.45 -7.09
C PHE A 21 4.23 49.77 -6.10
N GLY A 22 4.55 48.92 -5.12
CA GLY A 22 5.80 48.65 -4.41
C GLY A 22 5.62 47.53 -3.36
N CYS A 23 6.77 47.15 -2.79
CA CYS A 23 7.13 45.88 -2.17
C CYS A 23 6.68 45.65 -0.71
N ALA A 24 6.61 44.36 -0.34
CA ALA A 24 7.37 43.69 0.75
C ALA A 24 6.86 42.22 0.81
N GLY A 25 7.61 41.12 0.82
CA GLY A 25 9.03 40.83 1.00
C GLY A 25 9.14 39.52 1.82
N LYS A 26 9.29 38.35 1.17
CA LYS A 26 9.71 37.06 1.78
C LYS A 26 11.17 36.77 1.34
N PRO A 27 12.07 36.32 2.24
CA PRO A 27 13.41 35.83 1.88
C PRO A 27 13.34 34.34 1.49
N GLY A 28 14.16 33.73 0.66
CA GLY A 28 15.37 34.13 -0.04
C GLY A 28 16.12 32.84 -0.42
N ASN A 29 15.96 32.40 -1.68
CA ASN A 29 16.64 31.25 -2.27
C ASN A 29 17.96 31.74 -2.92
N MET A 30 19.08 31.08 -2.64
CA MET A 30 20.40 31.29 -3.26
C MET A 30 20.76 29.99 -4.00
N ASP A 31 21.41 29.90 -5.15
CA ASP A 31 21.94 30.82 -6.16
C ASP A 31 22.19 29.92 -7.39
N ALA A 32 21.72 30.30 -8.59
CA ALA A 32 22.05 29.62 -9.85
C ALA A 32 23.19 30.37 -10.57
N PRO A 33 24.24 29.70 -11.11
CA PRO A 33 25.24 30.37 -11.92
C PRO A 33 24.88 30.45 -13.41
N GLN A 34 25.28 31.59 -14.01
CA GLN A 34 24.99 32.06 -15.36
C GLN A 34 25.61 31.24 -16.51
N GLU A 35 24.89 31.24 -17.64
CA GLU A 35 25.33 30.81 -18.97
C GLU A 35 26.54 31.59 -19.52
N GLY A 36 27.48 30.85 -20.11
CA GLY A 36 28.58 31.36 -20.94
C GLY A 36 28.68 30.56 -22.24
N SER A 37 28.77 31.28 -23.35
CA SER A 37 28.65 30.81 -24.74
C SER A 37 29.71 29.80 -25.23
N GLY A 38 29.24 28.74 -25.90
CA GLY A 38 29.68 28.32 -27.24
C GLY A 38 31.06 27.68 -27.43
N ALA A 39 31.10 26.34 -27.45
CA ALA A 39 31.95 25.56 -28.37
C ALA A 39 31.40 24.13 -28.50
N GLN A 40 31.01 23.73 -29.72
CA GLN A 40 30.74 22.31 -30.05
C GLN A 40 32.00 21.48 -29.83
N ALA A 41 31.91 20.48 -28.95
CA ALA A 41 32.85 19.37 -28.87
C ALA A 41 32.05 18.07 -28.79
N ASN A 42 32.45 17.10 -29.62
CA ASN A 42 31.87 15.75 -29.70
C ASN A 42 31.73 15.12 -28.32
N ALA A 43 30.52 14.67 -27.99
CA ALA A 43 30.25 13.74 -26.90
C ALA A 43 30.98 12.44 -27.20
N GLY A 44 32.03 12.16 -26.43
CA GLY A 44 32.68 10.86 -26.36
C GLY A 44 32.33 10.24 -25.03
N GLU A 45 31.82 9.02 -25.09
CA GLU A 45 31.67 8.09 -23.96
C GLU A 45 32.92 8.13 -23.08
N SER A 46 32.76 8.54 -21.83
CA SER A 46 33.80 8.36 -20.81
C SER A 46 33.18 7.96 -19.48
N GLY A 47 32.50 6.82 -19.46
CA GLY A 47 32.43 6.03 -18.23
C GLY A 47 33.84 5.51 -17.92
N SER A 48 34.25 5.50 -16.66
CA SER A 48 35.53 4.89 -16.32
C SER A 48 35.47 3.39 -16.62
N GLN A 49 36.59 2.75 -16.99
CA GLN A 49 36.62 1.32 -17.28
C GLN A 49 36.02 0.47 -16.13
N GLY A 50 36.17 0.91 -14.88
CA GLY A 50 35.60 0.24 -13.71
C GLY A 50 34.07 0.34 -13.62
N ASP A 51 33.44 1.40 -14.14
CA ASP A 51 31.98 1.55 -14.12
C ASP A 51 31.33 0.62 -15.15
N GLN A 52 31.96 0.46 -16.32
CA GLN A 52 31.54 -0.48 -17.35
C GLN A 52 31.67 -1.94 -16.88
N GLU A 53 32.76 -2.27 -16.18
CA GLU A 53 32.96 -3.60 -15.59
C GLU A 53 31.89 -3.93 -14.53
N LYS A 54 31.52 -2.96 -13.69
CA LYS A 54 30.42 -3.12 -12.71
C LYS A 54 29.06 -3.30 -13.37
N LYS A 55 28.73 -2.46 -14.37
CA LYS A 55 27.49 -2.58 -15.15
C LYS A 55 27.37 -3.98 -15.76
N ALA A 56 28.43 -4.44 -16.45
CA ALA A 56 28.45 -5.77 -17.07
C ALA A 56 28.31 -6.90 -16.04
N TYR A 57 28.94 -6.77 -14.87
CA TYR A 57 28.77 -7.73 -13.78
C TYR A 57 27.32 -7.80 -13.30
N ILE A 58 26.68 -6.66 -13.02
CA ILE A 58 25.28 -6.61 -12.55
C ILE A 58 24.34 -7.23 -13.60
N GLU A 59 24.46 -6.81 -14.86
CA GLU A 59 23.62 -7.31 -15.96
C GLU A 59 23.79 -8.81 -16.20
N GLN A 60 25.02 -9.33 -16.08
CA GLN A 60 25.30 -10.76 -16.20
C GLN A 60 24.76 -11.54 -15.00
N THR A 61 24.99 -11.06 -13.78
CA THR A 61 24.54 -11.70 -12.53
C THR A 61 23.01 -11.77 -12.45
N LEU A 62 22.31 -10.76 -12.95
CA LEU A 62 20.84 -10.66 -12.88
C LEU A 62 20.13 -11.13 -14.16
N ASN A 63 20.87 -11.63 -15.16
CA ASN A 63 20.30 -12.36 -16.28
C ASN A 63 19.89 -13.75 -15.81
N LEU A 64 18.59 -14.03 -15.80
CA LEU A 64 18.04 -15.30 -15.32
C LEU A 64 18.59 -16.51 -16.08
N ALA A 65 18.81 -16.41 -17.40
CA ALA A 65 19.38 -17.50 -18.19
C ALA A 65 20.81 -17.88 -17.77
N GLU A 66 21.57 -16.95 -17.18
CA GLU A 66 22.92 -17.17 -16.68
C GLU A 66 22.93 -17.69 -15.22
N ASN A 67 21.76 -17.77 -14.57
CA ASN A 67 21.64 -18.30 -13.22
C ASN A 67 21.51 -19.84 -13.25
N GLU A 68 22.62 -20.56 -13.08
CA GLU A 68 22.66 -22.04 -13.01
C GLU A 68 21.80 -22.63 -11.85
N GLY A 69 21.40 -21.79 -10.90
CA GLY A 69 20.56 -22.14 -9.76
C GLY A 69 19.05 -21.98 -10.01
N GLN A 70 18.61 -21.42 -11.15
CA GLN A 70 17.19 -21.26 -11.42
C GLN A 70 16.49 -22.62 -11.52
N GLU A 71 15.37 -22.76 -10.81
CA GLU A 71 14.54 -23.97 -10.80
C GLU A 71 13.07 -23.61 -10.93
N TRP A 72 12.32 -24.39 -11.70
CA TRP A 72 10.91 -24.19 -11.96
C TRP A 72 10.08 -25.34 -11.42
N THR A 73 9.09 -25.03 -10.59
CA THR A 73 8.11 -26.00 -10.08
C THR A 73 6.79 -25.82 -10.81
N TYR A 74 6.22 -26.91 -11.33
CA TYR A 74 4.93 -26.89 -12.01
C TYR A 74 3.77 -27.21 -11.05
N SER A 75 2.81 -26.30 -10.96
CA SER A 75 1.53 -26.50 -10.28
C SER A 75 0.50 -27.06 -11.26
N LYS A 76 0.16 -28.35 -11.10
CA LYS A 76 -0.82 -29.02 -11.98
C LYS A 76 -2.25 -28.49 -11.79
N ASP A 77 -2.60 -28.09 -10.58
CA ASP A 77 -3.96 -27.66 -10.26
C ASP A 77 -4.25 -26.25 -10.80
N ALA A 78 -3.24 -25.39 -10.83
CA ALA A 78 -3.35 -24.01 -11.33
C ALA A 78 -2.89 -23.86 -12.79
N ASP A 79 -2.32 -24.91 -13.40
CA ASP A 79 -1.61 -24.85 -14.69
C ASP A 79 -0.63 -23.68 -14.72
N ALA A 80 0.41 -23.75 -13.89
CA ALA A 80 1.36 -22.66 -13.72
C ALA A 80 2.78 -23.13 -13.38
N TRP A 81 3.79 -22.43 -13.87
CA TRP A 81 5.19 -22.61 -13.46
C TRP A 81 5.59 -21.55 -12.45
N VAL A 82 6.30 -21.94 -11.40
CA VAL A 82 6.77 -21.04 -10.33
C VAL A 82 8.29 -21.13 -10.24
N LEU A 83 8.96 -20.00 -10.42
CA LEU A 83 10.40 -19.83 -10.28
C LEU A 83 10.78 -19.93 -8.79
N SER A 84 11.77 -20.76 -8.47
CA SER A 84 12.45 -20.73 -7.18
C SER A 84 12.96 -19.32 -6.88
N VAL A 85 12.95 -18.87 -5.64
CA VAL A 85 13.51 -17.56 -5.28
C VAL A 85 14.93 -17.40 -5.83
N VAL A 86 15.16 -16.31 -6.56
CA VAL A 86 16.47 -15.85 -7.02
C VAL A 86 16.75 -14.46 -6.46
N SER A 87 18.01 -14.02 -6.44
CA SER A 87 18.35 -12.66 -5.99
C SER A 87 17.78 -11.62 -6.95
N ALA A 88 17.16 -10.56 -6.42
CA ALA A 88 16.70 -9.42 -7.22
C ALA A 88 17.81 -8.37 -7.45
N VAL A 89 18.91 -8.48 -6.69
CA VAL A 89 20.01 -7.51 -6.64
C VAL A 89 21.37 -8.22 -6.70
N ALA A 90 22.39 -7.54 -7.22
CA ALA A 90 23.73 -8.14 -7.35
C ALA A 90 24.52 -8.16 -6.04
N TYR A 91 24.21 -7.26 -5.09
CA TYR A 91 24.89 -7.10 -3.82
C TYR A 91 23.89 -7.18 -2.65
N PRO A 92 23.27 -8.34 -2.39
CA PRO A 92 22.32 -8.47 -1.30
C PRO A 92 23.05 -8.34 0.05
N GLU A 93 22.58 -7.39 0.86
CA GLU A 93 22.97 -7.25 2.27
C GLU A 93 22.25 -8.29 3.13
N LEU A 94 20.96 -8.52 2.86
CA LEU A 94 20.15 -9.58 3.48
C LEU A 94 19.57 -10.50 2.39
N PRO A 95 20.32 -11.57 2.00
CA PRO A 95 19.94 -12.45 0.90
C PRO A 95 18.57 -13.13 1.06
N ASP A 96 18.14 -13.39 2.29
CA ASP A 96 16.85 -14.02 2.59
C ASP A 96 15.65 -13.08 2.39
N GLN A 97 15.89 -11.79 2.13
CA GLN A 97 14.88 -10.76 1.95
C GLN A 97 15.03 -9.98 0.63
N GLN A 98 16.16 -10.05 -0.06
CA GLN A 98 16.39 -9.32 -1.31
C GLN A 98 16.28 -10.21 -2.55
N GLY A 99 15.24 -11.04 -2.59
CA GLY A 99 14.95 -11.98 -3.66
C GLY A 99 13.61 -11.74 -4.35
N VAL A 100 13.40 -12.47 -5.43
CA VAL A 100 12.21 -12.43 -6.26
C VAL A 100 11.85 -13.83 -6.75
N SER A 101 10.55 -14.10 -6.84
CA SER A 101 9.96 -15.29 -7.46
C SER A 101 8.87 -14.85 -8.42
N VAL A 102 8.70 -15.59 -9.51
CA VAL A 102 7.73 -15.31 -10.57
C VAL A 102 6.90 -16.55 -10.84
N CYS A 103 5.59 -16.38 -10.89
CA CYS A 103 4.65 -17.37 -11.37
C CYS A 103 4.16 -16.98 -12.76
N VAL A 104 4.24 -17.92 -13.69
CA VAL A 104 3.82 -17.77 -15.08
C VAL A 104 2.74 -18.80 -15.41
N PRO A 105 1.67 -18.42 -16.14
CA PRO A 105 0.69 -19.38 -16.62
C PRO A 105 1.33 -20.47 -17.48
N GLY A 106 0.95 -21.72 -17.24
CA GLY A 106 1.52 -22.89 -17.89
C GLY A 106 1.26 -22.92 -19.39
N ALA A 107 0.11 -22.40 -19.83
CA ALA A 107 -0.22 -22.28 -21.25
C ALA A 107 0.77 -21.40 -22.05
N TYR A 108 1.45 -20.44 -21.40
CA TYR A 108 2.48 -19.62 -22.05
C TYR A 108 3.81 -20.36 -22.23
N ILE A 109 3.98 -21.57 -21.68
CA ILE A 109 5.26 -22.25 -21.58
C ILE A 109 5.21 -23.62 -22.29
N LYS A 110 6.05 -23.82 -23.31
CA LYS A 110 6.19 -25.12 -23.99
C LYS A 110 6.88 -26.15 -23.11
N GLY A 111 7.80 -25.69 -22.27
CA GLY A 111 8.53 -26.49 -21.31
C GLY A 111 9.80 -25.78 -20.85
N ILE A 112 10.73 -26.54 -20.27
CA ILE A 112 12.02 -26.08 -19.75
C ILE A 112 13.13 -26.64 -20.64
N ASP A 113 14.05 -25.75 -21.05
CA ASP A 113 15.33 -26.07 -21.67
C ASP A 113 16.38 -26.29 -20.57
N THR A 114 16.87 -27.52 -20.44
CA THR A 114 17.74 -27.94 -19.34
C THR A 114 19.22 -27.93 -19.71
N ASP A 115 19.56 -27.83 -20.99
CA ASP A 115 20.93 -27.89 -21.49
C ASP A 115 21.38 -26.66 -22.30
N GLY A 116 20.49 -25.70 -22.51
CA GLY A 116 20.76 -24.41 -23.16
C GLY A 116 20.79 -24.48 -24.68
N ASP A 117 20.24 -25.54 -25.30
CA ASP A 117 20.20 -25.69 -26.75
C ASP A 117 18.99 -25.00 -27.42
N GLY A 118 18.10 -24.41 -26.61
CA GLY A 118 16.87 -23.73 -27.01
C GLY A 118 15.68 -24.67 -27.27
N ASN A 119 15.82 -25.97 -27.03
CA ASN A 119 14.74 -26.95 -27.17
C ASN A 119 14.15 -27.33 -25.81
N VAL A 120 12.94 -27.90 -25.85
CA VAL A 120 12.25 -28.36 -24.64
C VAL A 120 12.75 -29.75 -24.25
N ASP A 121 13.26 -29.87 -23.02
CA ASP A 121 13.69 -31.14 -22.42
C ASP A 121 12.66 -31.69 -21.41
N ALA A 122 12.03 -30.79 -20.66
CA ALA A 122 11.01 -31.10 -19.67
C ALA A 122 9.71 -30.34 -19.96
N THR A 123 8.57 -30.99 -19.78
CA THR A 123 7.24 -30.44 -20.03
C THR A 123 6.40 -30.50 -18.75
N SER A 124 5.27 -29.80 -18.74
CA SER A 124 4.27 -29.89 -17.66
C SER A 124 3.76 -31.32 -17.43
N GLU A 125 3.77 -32.17 -18.46
CA GLU A 125 3.35 -33.57 -18.37
C GLU A 125 4.34 -34.45 -17.58
N ASN A 126 5.64 -34.13 -17.64
CA ASN A 126 6.70 -34.96 -17.05
C ASN A 126 7.40 -34.33 -15.84
N ALA A 127 7.06 -33.07 -15.50
CA ALA A 127 7.53 -32.42 -14.29
C ALA A 127 6.90 -33.04 -13.03
N GLU A 128 7.71 -33.83 -12.31
CA GLU A 128 7.37 -34.41 -11.00
C GLU A 128 8.09 -33.73 -9.82
N ALA A 129 9.14 -32.96 -10.12
CA ALA A 129 9.93 -32.18 -9.17
C ALA A 129 10.38 -30.87 -9.84
N ALA A 130 11.03 -29.98 -9.07
CA ALA A 130 11.61 -28.76 -9.61
C ALA A 130 12.62 -29.07 -10.73
N VAL A 131 12.55 -28.33 -11.83
CA VAL A 131 13.36 -28.53 -13.04
C VAL A 131 14.31 -27.34 -13.20
N LYS A 132 15.61 -27.62 -13.33
CA LYS A 132 16.62 -26.60 -13.63
C LYS A 132 16.59 -26.25 -15.11
N GLY A 133 16.69 -24.96 -15.41
CA GLY A 133 16.83 -24.49 -16.79
C GLY A 133 15.95 -23.29 -17.10
N SER A 134 15.97 -22.91 -18.37
CA SER A 134 15.29 -21.72 -18.88
C SER A 134 13.90 -22.06 -19.44
N LEU A 135 12.97 -21.11 -19.35
CA LEU A 135 11.66 -21.28 -19.97
C LEU A 135 11.77 -21.28 -21.51
N VAL A 136 11.05 -22.18 -22.17
CA VAL A 136 10.76 -22.08 -23.60
C VAL A 136 9.36 -21.52 -23.76
N ILE A 137 9.27 -20.22 -24.05
CA ILE A 137 8.01 -19.46 -24.08
C ILE A 137 7.25 -19.67 -25.40
N ASP A 138 5.93 -19.81 -25.32
CA ASP A 138 5.00 -19.76 -26.44
C ASP A 138 4.31 -18.40 -26.56
N TYR A 139 4.91 -17.49 -27.32
CA TYR A 139 4.34 -16.15 -27.52
C TYR A 139 3.03 -16.12 -28.33
N GLU A 140 2.67 -17.22 -28.99
CA GLU A 140 1.41 -17.35 -29.74
C GLU A 140 0.29 -17.97 -28.88
N ALA A 141 0.58 -18.43 -27.66
CA ALA A 141 -0.43 -18.95 -26.76
C ALA A 141 -1.31 -17.82 -26.24
N GLU A 142 -2.62 -18.08 -26.17
CA GLU A 142 -3.62 -17.15 -25.66
C GLU A 142 -4.30 -17.74 -24.42
N ILE A 143 -4.51 -16.89 -23.42
CA ILE A 143 -5.39 -17.16 -22.28
C ILE A 143 -6.51 -16.13 -22.33
N THR A 144 -7.75 -16.60 -22.13
CA THR A 144 -8.90 -15.72 -21.91
C THR A 144 -9.15 -15.64 -20.41
N SER A 145 -9.09 -14.45 -19.83
CA SER A 145 -9.37 -14.23 -18.41
C SER A 145 -10.82 -14.58 -18.07
N THR A 146 -11.12 -14.70 -16.79
CA THR A 146 -12.50 -14.93 -16.31
C THR A 146 -13.49 -13.84 -16.76
N ASN A 147 -12.99 -12.64 -17.08
CA ASN A 147 -13.80 -11.51 -17.53
C ASN A 147 -13.83 -11.32 -19.06
N GLY A 148 -13.19 -12.23 -19.81
CA GLY A 148 -13.23 -12.26 -21.27
C GLY A 148 -12.12 -11.44 -21.96
N GLN A 149 -11.15 -10.91 -21.22
CA GLN A 149 -9.96 -10.31 -21.81
C GLN A 149 -9.05 -11.40 -22.39
N VAL A 150 -8.31 -11.10 -23.45
CA VAL A 150 -7.39 -12.08 -24.08
C VAL A 150 -5.95 -11.61 -23.96
N TYR A 151 -5.12 -12.44 -23.36
CA TYR A 151 -3.71 -12.19 -23.15
C TYR A 151 -2.85 -13.24 -23.86
N THR A 152 -1.68 -12.79 -24.30
CA THR A 152 -0.58 -13.64 -24.77
C THR A 152 0.58 -13.56 -23.78
N ALA A 153 1.57 -14.44 -23.95
CA ALA A 153 2.80 -14.37 -23.17
C ALA A 153 3.56 -13.03 -23.32
N ALA A 154 3.30 -12.22 -24.34
CA ALA A 154 3.90 -10.89 -24.51
C ALA A 154 3.04 -9.74 -23.96
N THR A 155 1.74 -9.95 -23.79
CA THR A 155 0.78 -8.88 -23.47
C THR A 155 0.20 -8.98 -22.06
N ALA A 156 0.41 -10.11 -21.38
CA ALA A 156 -0.05 -10.37 -20.02
C ALA A 156 0.43 -9.30 -19.02
N PRO A 157 -0.49 -8.71 -18.22
CA PRO A 157 -0.14 -7.87 -17.07
C PRO A 157 0.78 -8.59 -16.09
N VAL A 158 1.64 -7.81 -15.43
CA VAL A 158 2.54 -8.30 -14.38
C VAL A 158 2.11 -7.72 -13.04
N ILE A 159 1.70 -8.60 -12.12
CA ILE A 159 1.23 -8.22 -10.79
C ILE A 159 2.41 -8.24 -9.81
N LEU A 160 2.80 -7.07 -9.30
CA LEU A 160 3.85 -6.91 -8.31
C LEU A 160 3.24 -6.86 -6.91
N ASN A 161 3.43 -7.92 -6.13
CA ASN A 161 2.94 -7.98 -4.75
C ASN A 161 3.95 -7.33 -3.80
N THR A 162 3.56 -6.25 -3.15
CA THR A 162 4.36 -5.55 -2.13
C THR A 162 3.96 -6.07 -0.74
N GLY A 163 4.77 -6.95 -0.12
CA GLY A 163 4.41 -7.61 1.15
C GLY A 163 5.04 -7.02 2.42
N ALA A 164 5.10 -5.68 2.49
CA ALA A 164 5.56 -4.92 3.65
C ALA A 164 4.46 -4.70 4.72
N ALA A 165 3.79 -5.77 5.16
CA ALA A 165 2.73 -5.66 6.16
C ALA A 165 3.24 -4.96 7.44
N GLY A 166 2.52 -3.93 7.90
CA GLY A 166 2.96 -3.10 9.03
C GLY A 166 4.29 -2.38 8.81
N TYR A 167 4.71 -2.15 7.56
CA TYR A 167 6.06 -1.69 7.16
C TYR A 167 7.20 -2.64 7.58
N GLY A 168 6.87 -3.90 7.86
CA GLY A 168 7.83 -4.93 8.24
C GLY A 168 8.65 -5.47 7.07
N SER A 169 9.71 -6.20 7.41
CA SER A 169 10.47 -6.98 6.46
C SER A 169 9.68 -8.17 5.93
N GLN A 170 10.02 -8.60 4.72
CA GLN A 170 9.42 -9.76 4.09
C GLN A 170 10.51 -10.71 3.62
N ASN A 171 10.51 -11.91 4.21
CA ASN A 171 11.35 -13.00 3.71
C ASN A 171 10.90 -13.40 2.30
N ASN A 172 11.88 -13.78 1.50
CA ASN A 172 11.66 -14.30 0.17
C ASN A 172 10.67 -15.48 0.21
N SER A 173 9.75 -15.48 -0.75
CA SER A 173 8.73 -16.51 -0.87
C SER A 173 8.47 -16.84 -2.33
N ALA A 174 7.94 -18.03 -2.59
CA ALA A 174 7.51 -18.41 -3.91
C ALA A 174 6.26 -17.61 -4.32
N ALA A 175 6.20 -17.19 -5.58
CA ALA A 175 5.05 -16.48 -6.11
C ALA A 175 3.78 -17.33 -6.05
N SER A 176 2.67 -16.69 -5.66
CA SER A 176 1.35 -17.32 -5.68
C SER A 176 0.93 -17.65 -7.10
N VAL A 177 0.18 -18.75 -7.26
CA VAL A 177 -0.43 -19.18 -8.52
C VAL A 177 -1.82 -18.58 -8.76
N SER A 178 -2.31 -17.76 -7.84
CA SER A 178 -3.70 -17.25 -7.83
C SER A 178 -4.09 -16.47 -9.08
N HIS A 179 -3.15 -15.82 -9.78
CA HIS A 179 -3.48 -15.04 -10.97
C HIS A 179 -3.24 -15.77 -12.29
N ALA A 180 -2.74 -17.02 -12.24
CA ALA A 180 -2.39 -17.76 -13.45
C ALA A 180 -3.61 -18.06 -14.33
N ALA A 181 -4.75 -18.35 -13.71
CA ALA A 181 -6.00 -18.65 -14.41
C ALA A 181 -6.56 -17.45 -15.21
N ASP A 182 -6.28 -16.22 -14.78
CA ASP A 182 -6.65 -15.00 -15.52
C ASP A 182 -5.59 -14.60 -16.56
N GLY A 183 -4.49 -15.34 -16.65
CA GLY A 183 -3.42 -15.14 -17.63
C GLY A 183 -2.37 -14.11 -17.21
N TYR A 184 -2.37 -13.66 -15.95
CA TYR A 184 -1.38 -12.70 -15.45
C TYR A 184 -0.09 -13.37 -15.02
N ILE A 185 1.01 -12.62 -15.08
CA ILE A 185 2.28 -12.98 -14.46
C ILE A 185 2.25 -12.46 -13.03
N ASN A 186 2.56 -13.31 -12.05
CA ASN A 186 2.53 -12.91 -10.64
C ASN A 186 3.94 -12.87 -10.06
N VAL A 187 4.29 -11.77 -9.39
CA VAL A 187 5.63 -11.54 -8.83
C VAL A 187 5.53 -11.42 -7.31
N ALA A 188 6.26 -12.28 -6.62
CA ALA A 188 6.53 -12.12 -5.19
C ALA A 188 7.94 -11.55 -5.02
N CYS A 189 8.04 -10.40 -4.37
CA CYS A 189 9.32 -9.82 -3.97
C CYS A 189 9.48 -9.96 -2.46
N GLY A 190 10.70 -10.28 -2.01
CA GLY A 190 11.09 -10.00 -0.63
C GLY A 190 11.45 -8.53 -0.49
N ASN A 191 11.55 -8.07 0.75
CA ASN A 191 12.13 -6.78 1.06
C ASN A 191 12.76 -6.77 2.46
N ARG A 192 13.80 -5.97 2.63
CA ARG A 192 14.21 -5.53 3.96
C ARG A 192 13.11 -4.66 4.57
N GLY A 193 13.14 -4.49 5.88
CA GLY A 193 12.21 -3.62 6.59
C GLY A 193 12.69 -3.28 7.98
N LYS A 194 11.84 -2.59 8.73
CA LYS A 194 12.16 -2.19 10.11
C LYS A 194 12.65 -3.37 10.95
N GLN A 195 13.58 -3.09 11.86
CA GLN A 195 14.17 -4.05 12.80
C GLN A 195 15.04 -5.16 12.19
N ASP A 196 15.20 -5.19 10.87
CA ASP A 196 16.21 -6.04 10.27
C ASP A 196 17.60 -5.60 10.77
N THR A 197 18.49 -6.56 10.93
CA THR A 197 19.86 -6.30 11.36
C THR A 197 20.85 -7.08 10.53
N ALA A 198 22.01 -6.50 10.34
CA ALA A 198 23.15 -7.13 9.69
C ALA A 198 24.39 -7.03 10.58
N VAL A 199 25.43 -7.79 10.22
CA VAL A 199 26.69 -7.84 10.96
C VAL A 199 27.82 -7.39 10.04
N ASP A 200 28.59 -6.38 10.47
CA ASP A 200 29.73 -5.90 9.71
C ASP A 200 30.93 -6.86 9.77
N ASP A 201 31.97 -6.61 8.97
CA ASP A 201 33.23 -7.40 8.97
C ASP A 201 33.93 -7.43 10.34
N GLY A 202 33.63 -6.47 11.21
CA GLY A 202 34.14 -6.36 12.58
C GLY A 202 33.34 -7.17 13.60
N GLY A 203 32.20 -7.75 13.21
CA GLY A 203 31.28 -8.47 14.08
C GLY A 203 30.30 -7.58 14.85
N ASN A 204 30.16 -6.31 14.49
CA ASN A 204 29.18 -5.41 15.10
C ASN A 204 27.83 -5.54 14.39
N THR A 205 26.77 -5.67 15.18
CA THR A 205 25.39 -5.63 14.69
C THR A 205 24.98 -4.18 14.44
N TYR A 206 24.36 -3.91 13.29
CA TYR A 206 23.73 -2.64 12.95
C TYR A 206 22.32 -2.89 12.40
N TYR A 207 21.43 -1.91 12.55
CA TYR A 207 20.11 -1.96 11.91
C TYR A 207 20.25 -1.70 10.42
N THR A 208 19.54 -2.49 9.64
CA THR A 208 19.38 -2.32 8.19
C THR A 208 17.89 -2.49 7.88
N GLY A 209 17.41 -1.97 6.77
CA GLY A 209 16.00 -2.12 6.39
C GLY A 209 15.08 -0.98 6.77
N ASP A 210 15.57 0.03 7.49
CA ASP A 210 14.90 1.32 7.65
C ASP A 210 14.61 1.98 6.29
N ALA A 211 13.68 2.93 6.27
CA ALA A 211 13.35 3.69 5.06
C ALA A 211 14.61 4.33 4.43
N PRO A 212 14.80 4.23 3.10
CA PRO A 212 13.86 3.71 2.10
C PRO A 212 14.12 2.27 1.62
N SER A 213 14.85 1.46 2.38
CA SER A 213 15.38 0.16 1.92
C SER A 213 14.29 -0.79 1.41
N CYS A 214 13.17 -0.87 2.12
CA CYS A 214 12.03 -1.70 1.71
C CYS A 214 11.51 -1.34 0.31
N LEU A 215 11.30 -0.05 0.03
CA LEU A 215 10.81 0.40 -1.27
C LEU A 215 11.89 0.25 -2.36
N ALA A 216 13.16 0.46 -2.01
CA ALA A 216 14.29 0.26 -2.94
C ALA A 216 14.42 -1.21 -3.37
N ASP A 217 14.21 -2.17 -2.46
CA ASP A 217 14.24 -3.60 -2.78
C ASP A 217 13.09 -4.01 -3.72
N GLN A 218 11.88 -3.47 -3.48
CA GLN A 218 10.72 -3.70 -4.36
C GLN A 218 10.92 -3.10 -5.76
N LYS A 219 11.52 -1.90 -5.85
CA LYS A 219 11.93 -1.28 -7.12
C LYS A 219 12.97 -2.12 -7.85
N ALA A 220 13.97 -2.64 -7.13
CA ALA A 220 14.97 -3.53 -7.72
C ALA A 220 14.35 -4.84 -8.25
N ALA A 221 13.40 -5.43 -7.53
CA ALA A 221 12.66 -6.60 -8.00
C ALA A 221 11.86 -6.31 -9.28
N ALA A 222 11.20 -5.15 -9.38
CA ALA A 222 10.51 -4.75 -10.60
C ALA A 222 11.47 -4.61 -11.79
N ARG A 223 12.63 -3.97 -11.58
CA ARG A 223 13.69 -3.88 -12.62
C ARG A 223 14.22 -5.25 -13.03
N TYR A 224 14.43 -6.16 -12.07
CA TYR A 224 14.84 -7.53 -12.37
C TYR A 224 13.86 -8.25 -13.30
N VAL A 225 12.56 -8.17 -13.01
CA VAL A 225 11.52 -8.84 -13.81
C VAL A 225 11.44 -8.21 -15.20
N LYS A 226 11.39 -6.88 -15.30
CA LYS A 226 11.35 -6.19 -16.60
C LYS A 226 12.59 -6.49 -17.45
N TYR A 227 13.76 -6.53 -16.85
CA TYR A 227 15.00 -6.87 -17.55
C TYR A 227 14.92 -8.27 -18.15
N ASN A 228 14.42 -9.24 -17.37
CA ASN A 228 14.29 -10.62 -17.83
C ASN A 228 13.12 -10.85 -18.81
N ILE A 229 12.11 -9.98 -18.81
CA ILE A 229 11.12 -9.91 -19.91
C ILE A 229 11.79 -9.41 -21.19
N LEU A 230 12.56 -8.33 -21.12
CA LEU A 230 13.28 -7.75 -22.28
C LEU A 230 14.29 -8.73 -22.90
N LEU A 231 14.95 -9.55 -22.08
CA LEU A 231 15.85 -10.61 -22.54
C LEU A 231 15.13 -11.83 -23.15
N GLY A 232 13.81 -11.95 -22.98
CA GLY A 232 13.04 -13.12 -23.39
C GLY A 232 13.14 -14.32 -22.43
N ASN A 233 13.62 -14.11 -21.21
CA ASN A 233 13.71 -15.15 -20.18
C ASN A 233 12.39 -15.34 -19.42
N LEU A 234 11.57 -14.29 -19.36
CA LEU A 234 10.25 -14.28 -18.73
C LEU A 234 9.18 -13.78 -19.72
N PRO A 235 7.95 -14.32 -19.66
CA PRO A 235 6.80 -13.72 -20.32
C PRO A 235 6.27 -12.51 -19.51
N GLY A 236 5.41 -11.73 -20.13
CA GLY A 236 4.74 -10.56 -19.55
C GLY A 236 4.95 -9.30 -20.37
N ASN A 237 4.12 -8.29 -20.11
CA ASN A 237 4.29 -6.96 -20.67
C ASN A 237 5.04 -6.06 -19.68
N ALA A 238 6.24 -5.62 -20.05
CA ALA A 238 7.08 -4.74 -19.24
C ALA A 238 6.44 -3.36 -18.96
N ASP A 239 5.46 -2.97 -19.78
CA ASP A 239 4.75 -1.69 -19.69
C ASP A 239 3.38 -1.80 -18.97
N CYS A 240 2.95 -2.99 -18.52
CA CYS A 240 1.69 -3.20 -17.80
C CYS A 240 1.91 -3.84 -16.42
N PHE A 241 2.73 -3.17 -15.59
CA PHE A 241 2.94 -3.56 -14.20
C PHE A 241 1.85 -3.00 -13.29
N VAL A 242 1.25 -3.85 -12.46
CA VAL A 242 0.25 -3.46 -11.47
C VAL A 242 0.79 -3.76 -10.07
N SER A 243 1.03 -2.72 -9.27
CA SER A 243 1.41 -2.91 -7.86
C SER A 243 0.20 -3.19 -6.98
N THR A 244 0.33 -4.11 -6.02
CA THR A 244 -0.75 -4.43 -5.08
C THR A 244 -0.22 -4.89 -3.73
N GLY A 245 -0.97 -4.55 -2.67
CA GLY A 245 -0.67 -4.95 -1.30
C GLY A 245 -1.72 -4.45 -0.32
N GLY A 246 -1.68 -4.98 0.90
CA GLY A 246 -2.57 -4.59 2.00
C GLY A 246 -1.84 -3.93 3.16
N SER A 247 -2.47 -2.96 3.84
CA SER A 247 -1.92 -2.28 5.01
C SER A 247 -0.61 -1.53 4.67
N GLY A 248 0.48 -1.77 5.39
CA GLY A 248 1.82 -1.31 5.00
C GLY A 248 2.25 -1.80 3.60
N GLY A 249 1.80 -2.98 3.18
CA GLY A 249 1.96 -3.44 1.80
C GLY A 249 1.19 -2.56 0.80
N GLY A 250 -0.01 -2.10 1.17
CA GLY A 250 -0.80 -1.15 0.39
C GLY A 250 -0.18 0.25 0.34
N ALA A 251 0.44 0.69 1.45
CA ALA A 251 1.27 1.89 1.45
C ALA A 251 2.42 1.77 0.45
N HIS A 252 3.11 0.62 0.44
CA HIS A 252 4.17 0.35 -0.52
C HIS A 252 3.68 0.23 -1.96
N ALA A 253 2.47 -0.30 -2.21
CA ALA A 253 1.88 -0.30 -3.56
C ALA A 253 1.59 1.13 -4.05
N ALA A 254 1.03 1.99 -3.19
CA ALA A 254 0.80 3.40 -3.51
C ALA A 254 2.12 4.16 -3.71
N MET A 255 3.11 3.97 -2.82
CA MET A 255 4.42 4.61 -2.94
C MET A 255 5.22 4.12 -4.14
N PHE A 256 5.16 2.83 -4.47
CA PHE A 256 5.81 2.27 -5.66
C PHE A 256 5.31 2.97 -6.92
N ALA A 257 3.99 3.09 -7.07
CA ALA A 257 3.37 3.83 -8.17
C ALA A 257 3.72 5.32 -8.13
N ALA A 258 3.66 5.95 -6.96
CA ALA A 258 3.95 7.38 -6.79
C ALA A 258 5.39 7.76 -7.11
N THR A 259 6.34 6.88 -6.83
CA THR A 259 7.78 7.16 -6.97
C THR A 259 8.36 6.57 -8.25
N SER A 260 7.51 6.22 -9.21
CA SER A 260 7.86 5.54 -10.44
C SER A 260 9.03 6.22 -11.16
N ASN A 261 10.14 5.49 -11.27
CA ASN A 261 11.39 5.90 -11.90
C ASN A 261 12.06 7.15 -11.31
N HIS A 262 11.67 7.63 -10.13
CA HIS A 262 12.20 8.88 -9.58
C HIS A 262 13.66 8.73 -9.09
N PRO A 263 14.57 9.69 -9.42
CA PRO A 263 16.01 9.57 -9.16
C PRO A 263 16.40 9.59 -7.67
N ASP A 264 15.54 10.07 -6.78
CA ASP A 264 15.78 10.05 -5.34
C ASP A 264 16.05 8.63 -4.80
N PHE A 265 15.56 7.61 -5.49
CA PHE A 265 15.75 6.21 -5.10
C PHE A 265 16.99 5.55 -5.75
N TYR A 266 17.64 6.21 -6.71
CA TYR A 266 18.67 5.56 -7.53
C TYR A 266 19.94 5.23 -6.75
N ASP A 267 20.39 6.09 -5.84
CA ASP A 267 21.60 5.80 -5.06
C ASP A 267 21.44 4.55 -4.17
N TYR A 268 20.24 4.29 -3.64
CA TYR A 268 19.91 3.07 -2.90
C TYR A 268 19.85 1.83 -3.81
N GLN A 269 19.27 1.98 -5.02
CA GLN A 269 19.23 0.91 -6.01
C GLN A 269 20.63 0.55 -6.53
N ILE A 270 21.49 1.55 -6.75
CA ILE A 270 22.89 1.37 -7.17
C ILE A 270 23.68 0.64 -6.09
N GLU A 271 23.48 0.98 -4.82
CA GLU A 271 24.16 0.32 -3.71
C GLU A 271 23.81 -1.17 -3.64
N ALA A 272 22.53 -1.53 -3.78
CA ALA A 272 22.11 -2.93 -3.85
C ALA A 272 22.60 -3.61 -5.15
N GLY A 273 22.94 -2.85 -6.19
CA GLY A 273 23.28 -3.38 -7.50
C GLY A 273 22.05 -3.83 -8.27
N ALA A 274 20.98 -3.05 -8.23
CA ALA A 274 19.81 -3.23 -9.08
C ALA A 274 20.19 -3.10 -10.56
N VAL A 275 19.63 -3.96 -11.40
CA VAL A 275 19.85 -3.87 -12.85
C VAL A 275 19.19 -2.61 -13.41
N GLY A 276 19.86 -1.93 -14.34
CA GLY A 276 19.26 -0.81 -15.04
C GLY A 276 19.23 0.51 -14.28
N VAL A 277 20.05 0.68 -13.24
CA VAL A 277 20.33 1.99 -12.64
C VAL A 277 21.82 2.08 -12.38
N TYR A 278 22.49 3.01 -13.06
CA TYR A 278 23.94 3.15 -13.00
C TYR A 278 24.34 4.60 -12.81
N LYS A 279 25.43 4.84 -12.08
CA LYS A 279 26.04 6.17 -11.92
C LYS A 279 27.14 6.36 -12.94
N ASN A 280 27.03 7.38 -13.77
CA ASN A 280 28.04 7.77 -14.75
C ASN A 280 29.21 8.50 -14.05
N GLY A 281 30.37 8.54 -14.71
CA GLY A 281 31.57 9.19 -14.18
C GLY A 281 31.45 10.71 -13.97
N ASP A 282 30.43 11.35 -14.58
CA ASP A 282 30.10 12.77 -14.38
C ASP A 282 29.08 13.00 -13.25
N GLY A 283 28.61 11.95 -12.58
CA GLY A 283 27.64 11.99 -11.49
C GLY A 283 26.18 11.90 -11.94
N THR A 284 25.90 11.86 -13.26
CA THR A 284 24.54 11.63 -13.77
C THR A 284 24.14 10.15 -13.65
N TYR A 285 22.84 9.87 -13.73
CA TYR A 285 22.33 8.51 -13.76
C TYR A 285 22.05 8.03 -15.18
N SER A 286 22.15 6.72 -15.39
CA SER A 286 21.64 6.02 -16.57
C SER A 286 20.68 4.92 -16.14
N THR A 287 19.53 4.86 -16.79
CA THR A 287 18.50 3.83 -16.60
C THR A 287 18.48 2.82 -17.74
N THR A 288 19.61 2.61 -18.42
CA THR A 288 19.69 1.77 -19.62
C THR A 288 20.45 0.47 -19.40
N VAL A 289 19.96 -0.60 -20.00
CA VAL A 289 20.68 -1.88 -20.17
C VAL A 289 21.07 -2.07 -21.63
N THR A 290 22.17 -2.78 -21.89
CA THR A 290 22.64 -3.03 -23.26
C THR A 290 22.39 -4.48 -23.66
N ILE A 291 21.43 -4.72 -24.56
CA ILE A 291 21.07 -6.05 -25.06
C ILE A 291 21.43 -6.12 -26.55
N ASP A 292 22.28 -7.07 -26.92
CA ASP A 292 22.79 -7.26 -28.29
C ASP A 292 23.35 -5.98 -28.94
N GLY A 293 24.01 -5.14 -28.14
CA GLY A 293 24.60 -3.88 -28.58
C GLY A 293 23.59 -2.75 -28.82
N THR A 294 22.34 -2.91 -28.37
CA THR A 294 21.30 -1.87 -28.37
C THR A 294 20.95 -1.52 -26.93
N ASP A 295 20.86 -0.23 -26.64
CA ASP A 295 20.46 0.26 -25.32
C ASP A 295 18.94 0.31 -25.21
N TYR A 296 18.42 -0.22 -24.11
CA TYR A 296 17.00 -0.18 -23.74
C TYR A 296 16.86 0.52 -22.39
N GLU A 297 15.95 1.48 -22.31
CA GLU A 297 15.54 2.05 -21.03
C GLU A 297 14.80 0.99 -20.22
N ILE A 298 15.04 0.96 -18.92
CA ILE A 298 14.31 0.15 -17.97
C ILE A 298 13.88 1.03 -16.80
N SER A 299 12.61 0.91 -16.43
CA SER A 299 12.02 1.70 -15.36
C SER A 299 11.45 0.80 -14.27
N ASP A 300 11.41 1.29 -13.03
CA ASP A 300 10.63 0.69 -11.96
C ASP A 300 9.19 1.24 -11.89
N SER A 301 8.67 1.77 -13.00
CA SER A 301 7.35 2.42 -13.05
C SER A 301 6.19 1.41 -13.01
N ALA A 302 5.10 1.81 -12.34
CA ALA A 302 3.82 1.12 -12.38
C ALA A 302 2.96 1.66 -13.53
N TRP A 303 2.22 0.78 -14.21
CA TRP A 303 1.14 1.19 -15.10
C TRP A 303 -0.16 1.42 -14.32
N GLY A 304 -0.42 0.57 -13.33
CA GLY A 304 -1.57 0.67 -12.45
C GLY A 304 -1.25 0.30 -11.01
N SER A 305 -2.15 0.61 -10.07
CA SER A 305 -2.01 0.20 -8.68
C SER A 305 -3.35 -0.08 -8.02
N ILE A 306 -3.44 -1.16 -7.24
CA ILE A 306 -4.58 -1.44 -6.36
C ILE A 306 -4.05 -1.55 -4.93
N ALA A 307 -4.33 -0.54 -4.12
CA ALA A 307 -3.81 -0.44 -2.76
C ALA A 307 -4.91 -0.66 -1.73
N TYR A 308 -4.81 -1.73 -0.94
CA TYR A 308 -5.79 -2.05 0.11
C TYR A 308 -5.37 -1.45 1.44
N SER A 309 -6.23 -0.62 2.04
CA SER A 309 -6.03 0.02 3.35
C SER A 309 -4.63 0.61 3.49
N ALA A 310 -4.22 1.41 2.50
CA ALA A 310 -2.88 1.96 2.41
C ALA A 310 -2.58 2.86 3.62
N ILE A 311 -1.63 2.46 4.46
CA ILE A 311 -1.22 3.22 5.66
C ILE A 311 -0.25 4.35 5.26
N THR A 312 -0.65 5.23 4.34
CA THR A 312 0.14 6.35 3.81
C THR A 312 -0.79 7.43 3.28
N PRO A 313 -0.42 8.73 3.24
CA PRO A 313 0.86 9.33 3.64
C PRO A 313 1.04 9.41 5.16
N LEU A 314 2.14 8.83 5.68
CA LEU A 314 2.47 8.93 7.11
C LEU A 314 2.71 10.38 7.55
N TYR A 315 3.27 11.21 6.67
CA TYR A 315 3.62 12.61 6.92
C TYR A 315 2.47 13.44 7.51
N GLU A 316 1.22 13.15 7.14
CA GLU A 316 0.02 13.85 7.60
C GLU A 316 -0.88 12.99 8.52
N ALA A 317 -0.53 11.73 8.76
CA ALA A 317 -1.44 10.71 9.29
C ALA A 317 -1.93 11.01 10.72
N ASP A 318 -1.06 11.52 11.61
CA ASP A 318 -1.48 11.91 12.96
C ASP A 318 -2.48 13.09 12.94
N MET A 319 -2.23 14.08 12.08
CA MET A 319 -3.13 15.23 11.92
C MET A 319 -4.47 14.78 11.32
N ALA A 320 -4.44 13.99 10.24
CA ALA A 320 -5.62 13.53 9.53
C ALA A 320 -6.52 12.63 10.40
N LEU A 321 -5.95 11.73 11.20
CA LEU A 321 -6.72 10.86 12.09
C LEU A 321 -7.26 11.63 13.30
N ALA A 322 -6.46 12.54 13.88
CA ALA A 322 -6.93 13.42 14.94
C ALA A 322 -8.12 14.27 14.46
N PHE A 323 -8.02 14.85 13.26
CA PHE A 323 -9.09 15.63 12.66
C PHE A 323 -10.36 14.79 12.44
N GLU A 324 -10.24 13.59 11.86
CA GLU A 324 -11.38 12.68 11.67
C GLU A 324 -12.08 12.35 13.00
N TYR A 325 -11.30 12.11 14.06
CA TYR A 325 -11.86 11.82 15.38
C TYR A 325 -12.48 13.05 16.04
N TYR A 326 -11.82 14.20 15.90
CA TYR A 326 -12.25 15.46 16.49
C TYR A 326 -13.49 16.05 15.80
N LEU A 327 -13.78 15.71 14.54
CA LEU A 327 -15.04 16.08 13.91
C LEU A 327 -16.26 15.54 14.68
N ASN A 328 -16.13 14.40 15.38
CA ASN A 328 -17.19 13.89 16.23
C ASN A 328 -17.17 14.57 17.61
N THR A 329 -18.11 15.50 17.80
CA THR A 329 -18.33 16.21 19.07
C THR A 329 -18.66 15.31 20.27
N GLU A 330 -19.07 14.07 20.03
CA GLU A 330 -19.43 13.07 21.04
C GLU A 330 -18.30 12.05 21.29
N TYR A 331 -17.19 12.11 20.54
CA TYR A 331 -16.06 11.21 20.72
C TYR A 331 -15.33 11.49 22.05
N SER A 332 -15.04 10.41 22.78
CA SER A 332 -14.37 10.49 24.07
C SER A 332 -12.94 9.94 23.97
N PHE A 333 -11.97 10.85 23.94
CA PHE A 333 -10.56 10.49 24.04
C PHE A 333 -10.23 9.90 25.42
N LYS A 334 -9.17 9.10 25.48
CA LYS A 334 -8.84 8.33 26.70
C LYS A 334 -8.33 9.20 27.84
N THR A 335 -7.62 10.28 27.52
CA THR A 335 -7.07 11.21 28.50
C THR A 335 -7.39 12.66 28.09
N PRO A 336 -7.40 13.61 29.05
CA PRO A 336 -7.48 15.04 28.74
C PRO A 336 -6.34 15.50 27.84
N PHE A 337 -5.13 14.96 28.01
CA PHE A 337 -3.98 15.23 27.14
C PHE A 337 -4.28 14.85 25.69
N GLN A 338 -4.79 13.64 25.45
CA GLN A 338 -5.16 13.19 24.09
C GLN A 338 -6.27 14.04 23.47
N ALA A 339 -7.29 14.41 24.25
CA ALA A 339 -8.35 15.30 23.78
C ALA A 339 -7.81 16.66 23.35
N GLN A 340 -6.94 17.25 24.18
CA GLN A 340 -6.35 18.56 23.89
C GLN A 340 -5.36 18.50 22.72
N LEU A 341 -4.59 17.41 22.61
CA LEU A 341 -3.68 17.17 21.49
C LEU A 341 -4.44 17.03 20.17
N ALA A 342 -5.57 16.30 20.17
CA ALA A 342 -6.41 16.13 18.99
C ALA A 342 -6.99 17.46 18.49
N GLU A 343 -7.39 18.36 19.40
CA GLU A 343 -7.82 19.72 19.04
C GLU A 343 -6.72 20.50 18.31
N TYR A 344 -5.49 20.49 18.83
CA TYR A 344 -4.36 21.19 18.20
C TYR A 344 -3.94 20.55 16.88
N LEU A 345 -3.94 19.21 16.80
CA LEU A 345 -3.68 18.50 15.55
C LEU A 345 -4.75 18.79 14.48
N SER A 346 -6.00 18.97 14.89
CA SER A 346 -7.10 19.33 13.99
C SER A 346 -6.94 20.73 13.40
N GLU A 347 -6.52 21.69 14.22
CA GLU A 347 -6.14 23.04 13.76
C GLU A 347 -4.98 22.96 12.76
N SER A 348 -3.93 22.20 13.09
CA SER A 348 -2.78 22.00 12.19
C SER A 348 -3.16 21.28 10.89
N TYR A 349 -4.10 20.34 10.92
CA TYR A 349 -4.60 19.69 9.70
C TYR A 349 -5.32 20.67 8.78
N MET A 350 -6.21 21.50 9.33
CA MET A 350 -6.87 22.56 8.57
C MET A 350 -5.85 23.52 7.94
N GLU A 351 -4.86 23.98 8.72
CA GLU A 351 -3.79 24.85 8.23
C GLU A 351 -2.96 24.16 7.13
N TYR A 352 -2.64 22.87 7.31
CA TYR A 352 -1.92 22.05 6.34
C TYR A 352 -2.67 21.97 5.01
N ILE A 353 -3.93 21.49 5.02
CA ILE A 353 -4.75 21.34 3.81
C ILE A 353 -4.93 22.67 3.08
N ASN A 354 -5.27 23.73 3.81
CA ASN A 354 -5.42 25.07 3.21
C ASN A 354 -4.08 25.60 2.66
N GLY A 355 -2.96 25.26 3.29
CA GLY A 355 -1.63 25.65 2.86
C GLY A 355 -1.14 24.92 1.61
N GLN A 356 -1.70 23.74 1.29
CA GLN A 356 -1.44 23.02 0.04
C GLN A 356 -2.12 23.68 -1.17
N GLU A 357 -3.08 24.60 -0.95
CA GLU A 357 -3.84 25.26 -2.03
C GLU A 357 -4.48 24.25 -3.00
N LEU A 358 -4.99 23.13 -2.47
CA LEU A 358 -5.59 22.06 -3.26
C LEU A 358 -6.79 22.56 -4.07
N SER A 359 -6.98 21.96 -5.24
CA SER A 359 -8.19 22.12 -6.04
C SER A 359 -8.50 20.82 -6.75
N VAL A 360 -9.72 20.67 -7.25
CA VAL A 360 -10.12 19.52 -8.07
C VAL A 360 -11.03 19.98 -9.20
N ALA A 361 -10.86 19.39 -10.40
CA ALA A 361 -11.84 19.53 -11.47
C ALA A 361 -13.06 18.68 -11.13
N GLU A 362 -14.24 19.27 -11.13
CA GLU A 362 -15.50 18.58 -10.81
C GLU A 362 -15.76 17.41 -11.76
N SER A 363 -15.42 17.56 -13.05
CA SER A 363 -15.49 16.49 -14.04
C SER A 363 -14.57 15.30 -13.74
N ALA A 364 -13.45 15.52 -13.05
CA ALA A 364 -12.49 14.48 -12.69
C ALA A 364 -12.91 13.79 -11.38
N ALA A 365 -13.40 14.55 -10.40
CA ALA A 365 -13.94 14.00 -9.16
C ALA A 365 -15.32 13.33 -9.36
N GLY A 366 -16.09 13.75 -10.39
CA GLY A 366 -17.43 13.25 -10.66
C GLY A 366 -18.53 13.89 -9.81
N PHE A 367 -18.30 15.09 -9.26
CA PHE A 367 -19.25 15.79 -8.38
C PHE A 367 -19.42 17.26 -8.75
N ASP A 368 -20.66 17.73 -8.78
CA ASP A 368 -21.03 19.15 -8.78
C ASP A 368 -20.94 19.68 -7.34
N LEU A 369 -19.73 20.09 -6.94
CA LEU A 369 -19.42 20.54 -5.57
C LEU A 369 -19.98 21.95 -5.32
N ASN A 370 -19.97 22.81 -6.34
CA ASN A 370 -20.44 24.19 -6.22
C ASN A 370 -21.98 24.33 -6.37
N ARG A 371 -22.65 23.26 -6.85
CA ARG A 371 -24.09 23.10 -7.00
C ARG A 371 -24.72 24.06 -8.02
N ASP A 372 -24.01 24.38 -9.09
CA ASP A 372 -24.51 25.24 -10.15
C ASP A 372 -25.21 24.49 -11.29
N GLY A 373 -25.14 23.15 -11.27
CA GLY A 373 -25.86 22.25 -12.15
C GLY A 373 -25.05 21.67 -13.30
N ASP A 374 -23.73 21.89 -13.33
CA ASP A 374 -22.80 21.17 -14.20
C ASP A 374 -21.53 20.71 -13.44
N MET A 375 -20.50 20.26 -14.17
CA MET A 375 -19.23 19.77 -13.60
C MET A 375 -18.03 20.38 -14.36
N ASP A 376 -18.23 21.55 -14.97
CA ASP A 376 -17.22 22.21 -15.81
C ASP A 376 -16.19 23.01 -14.99
N ASP A 377 -16.38 23.13 -13.67
CA ASP A 377 -15.56 23.96 -12.79
C ASP A 377 -14.35 23.23 -12.19
N THR A 378 -13.41 24.05 -11.73
CA THR A 378 -12.32 23.62 -10.84
C THR A 378 -12.50 24.31 -9.49
N VAL A 379 -12.76 23.53 -8.45
CA VAL A 379 -13.11 24.03 -7.13
C VAL A 379 -11.88 23.99 -6.23
N ALA A 380 -11.58 25.13 -5.60
CA ALA A 380 -10.57 25.19 -4.54
C ALA A 380 -11.09 24.45 -3.30
N LEU A 381 -10.25 23.59 -2.73
CA LEU A 381 -10.59 22.77 -1.57
C LEU A 381 -10.04 23.45 -0.31
N THR A 382 -10.94 23.87 0.56
CA THR A 382 -10.58 24.52 1.83
C THR A 382 -11.34 23.91 2.99
N ILE A 383 -10.69 23.89 4.16
CA ILE A 383 -11.32 23.65 5.45
C ILE A 383 -11.50 25.00 6.13
N GLU A 384 -12.74 25.32 6.50
CA GLU A 384 -13.14 26.54 7.19
C GLU A 384 -13.57 26.24 8.63
N TYR A 385 -13.59 27.26 9.48
CA TYR A 385 -13.86 27.14 10.91
C TYR A 385 -14.84 28.22 11.41
N ASP A 386 -15.99 27.78 11.91
CA ASP A 386 -17.00 28.59 12.61
C ASP A 386 -17.78 27.74 13.63
N PRO A 387 -17.38 27.76 14.91
CA PRO A 387 -18.01 26.97 15.95
C PRO A 387 -19.41 27.48 16.35
N GLU A 388 -19.81 28.69 15.95
CA GLU A 388 -21.17 29.19 16.21
C GLU A 388 -22.19 28.56 15.26
N THR A 389 -21.81 28.36 14.00
CA THR A 389 -22.71 27.85 12.95
C THR A 389 -22.56 26.35 12.68
N HIS A 390 -21.40 25.76 12.99
CA HIS A 390 -21.09 24.35 12.76
C HIS A 390 -20.69 23.63 14.06
N ALA A 391 -21.44 23.88 15.13
CA ALA A 391 -21.15 23.34 16.45
C ALA A 391 -21.23 21.79 16.52
N ASP A 392 -21.87 21.15 15.55
CA ASP A 392 -22.05 19.71 15.44
C ASP A 392 -20.84 18.97 14.82
N THR A 393 -19.86 19.71 14.30
CA THR A 393 -18.57 19.23 13.76
C THR A 393 -17.37 19.89 14.43
N ASN A 394 -17.55 20.36 15.68
CA ASN A 394 -16.57 21.17 16.41
C ASN A 394 -16.14 22.46 15.67
N GLY A 395 -16.96 22.95 14.75
CA GLY A 395 -16.77 24.19 14.00
C GLY A 395 -16.22 24.01 12.59
N TYR A 396 -15.82 22.81 12.17
CA TYR A 396 -15.18 22.59 10.87
C TYR A 396 -16.19 22.34 9.75
N TYR A 397 -15.99 23.00 8.61
CA TYR A 397 -16.77 22.87 7.37
C TYR A 397 -15.90 23.24 6.15
N GLY A 398 -16.48 23.35 4.95
CA GLY A 398 -15.79 23.86 3.75
C GLY A 398 -15.75 22.87 2.60
N THR A 399 -15.29 23.30 1.43
CA THR A 399 -15.35 22.55 0.17
C THR A 399 -14.55 21.25 0.19
N TYR A 400 -13.47 21.18 0.99
CA TYR A 400 -12.74 19.92 1.19
C TYR A 400 -13.61 18.87 1.90
N LEU A 401 -14.38 19.30 2.90
CA LEU A 401 -15.33 18.43 3.61
C LEU A 401 -16.58 18.13 2.78
N ASP A 402 -16.98 19.03 1.87
CA ASP A 402 -18.04 18.76 0.90
C ASP A 402 -17.65 17.64 -0.08
N LEU A 403 -16.40 17.64 -0.57
CA LEU A 403 -15.87 16.55 -1.39
C LEU A 403 -15.84 15.23 -0.60
N TYR A 404 -15.31 15.25 0.63
CA TYR A 404 -15.31 14.07 1.51
C TYR A 404 -16.72 13.49 1.71
N LEU A 405 -17.70 14.37 1.96
CA LEU A 405 -19.11 14.00 2.10
C LEU A 405 -19.69 13.40 0.81
N ALA A 406 -19.37 13.98 -0.35
CA ALA A 406 -19.82 13.50 -1.65
C ALA A 406 -19.29 12.10 -1.97
N GLU A 407 -17.99 11.89 -1.77
CA GLU A 407 -17.31 10.60 -1.95
C GLU A 407 -17.90 9.53 -1.01
N PHE A 408 -18.06 9.86 0.27
CA PHE A 408 -18.61 8.93 1.26
C PHE A 408 -20.05 8.52 0.93
N THR A 409 -20.85 9.50 0.48
CA THR A 409 -22.24 9.27 0.08
C THR A 409 -22.31 8.42 -1.19
N GLN A 410 -21.50 8.71 -2.20
CA GLN A 410 -21.46 7.95 -3.45
C GLN A 410 -21.05 6.50 -3.21
N ASN A 411 -20.06 6.27 -2.36
CA ASN A 411 -19.63 4.92 -1.98
C ASN A 411 -20.76 4.12 -1.32
N LEU A 412 -21.57 4.72 -0.44
CA LEU A 412 -22.76 4.03 0.10
C LEU A 412 -23.81 3.79 -0.97
N GLN A 413 -24.14 4.81 -1.76
CA GLN A 413 -25.16 4.68 -2.79
C GLN A 413 -24.81 3.57 -3.78
N TRP A 414 -23.55 3.49 -4.20
CA TRP A 414 -23.04 2.40 -5.02
C TRP A 414 -23.28 1.04 -4.37
N TYR A 415 -23.02 0.91 -3.07
CA TYR A 415 -23.29 -0.32 -2.33
C TYR A 415 -24.77 -0.72 -2.40
N LEU A 416 -25.68 0.22 -2.11
CA LEU A 416 -27.12 -0.02 -2.13
C LEU A 416 -27.62 -0.42 -3.52
N ASP A 417 -27.09 0.21 -4.56
CA ASP A 417 -27.45 -0.07 -5.96
C ASP A 417 -26.93 -1.43 -6.44
N ASN A 418 -25.89 -1.99 -5.80
CA ASN A 418 -25.22 -3.22 -6.22
C ASN A 418 -25.52 -4.44 -5.32
N LEU A 419 -26.49 -4.37 -4.40
CA LEU A 419 -26.85 -5.52 -3.54
C LEU A 419 -27.44 -6.72 -4.29
N ASP A 420 -27.76 -6.60 -5.58
CA ASP A 420 -28.12 -7.74 -6.42
C ASP A 420 -26.94 -8.69 -6.68
N TYR A 421 -25.70 -8.22 -6.49
CA TYR A 421 -24.47 -9.02 -6.56
C TYR A 421 -24.09 -9.67 -5.22
N ALA A 422 -24.91 -9.56 -4.18
CA ALA A 422 -24.65 -10.11 -2.85
C ALA A 422 -24.80 -11.65 -2.80
N GLU A 423 -24.06 -12.37 -3.64
CA GLU A 423 -24.16 -13.82 -3.77
C GLU A 423 -23.82 -14.52 -2.43
N GLY A 424 -24.67 -15.48 -2.05
CA GLY A 424 -24.49 -16.28 -0.83
C GLY A 424 -24.81 -15.55 0.48
N TRP A 425 -25.21 -14.28 0.44
CA TRP A 425 -25.59 -13.55 1.65
C TRP A 425 -26.87 -14.12 2.26
N THR A 426 -27.02 -13.97 3.57
CA THR A 426 -28.26 -14.32 4.27
C THR A 426 -29.04 -13.07 4.60
N TRP A 427 -30.30 -12.98 4.19
CA TRP A 427 -31.20 -11.87 4.46
C TRP A 427 -32.21 -12.24 5.56
N PHE A 428 -32.52 -11.27 6.42
CA PHE A 428 -33.38 -11.46 7.59
C PHE A 428 -34.61 -10.54 7.57
N ASP A 429 -35.72 -10.99 8.14
CA ASP A 429 -36.88 -10.15 8.42
C ASP A 429 -36.64 -9.20 9.61
N ALA A 430 -37.57 -8.28 9.86
CA ALA A 430 -37.49 -7.31 10.95
C ALA A 430 -37.47 -7.93 12.36
N ASP A 431 -37.86 -9.20 12.50
CA ASP A 431 -37.79 -9.95 13.76
C ASP A 431 -36.48 -10.75 13.89
N GLY A 432 -35.56 -10.61 12.94
CA GLY A 432 -34.27 -11.29 12.91
C GLY A 432 -34.34 -12.75 12.44
N ARG A 433 -35.41 -13.16 11.75
CA ARG A 433 -35.52 -14.53 11.18
C ARG A 433 -35.04 -14.54 9.74
N ALA A 434 -34.23 -15.53 9.39
CA ALA A 434 -33.79 -15.72 8.02
C ALA A 434 -34.99 -15.87 7.08
N LEU A 435 -34.98 -15.12 5.98
CA LEU A 435 -36.01 -15.16 4.94
C LEU A 435 -36.00 -16.53 4.22
N SER A 436 -37.16 -16.94 3.68
CA SER A 436 -37.23 -18.11 2.80
C SER A 436 -36.61 -17.80 1.42
N ASN A 437 -36.24 -18.82 0.66
CA ASN A 437 -35.75 -18.66 -0.72
C ASN A 437 -36.76 -17.89 -1.58
N GLU A 438 -38.05 -18.21 -1.45
CA GLU A 438 -39.12 -17.50 -2.16
C GLU A 438 -39.23 -16.02 -1.78
N ALA A 439 -38.90 -15.67 -0.54
CA ALA A 439 -38.91 -14.29 -0.09
C ALA A 439 -37.69 -13.52 -0.62
N VAL A 440 -36.49 -14.13 -0.60
CA VAL A 440 -35.27 -13.52 -1.17
C VAL A 440 -35.40 -13.29 -2.67
N MET A 441 -35.93 -14.27 -3.41
CA MET A 441 -36.20 -14.11 -4.86
C MET A 441 -37.22 -13.00 -5.16
N ALA A 442 -38.04 -12.63 -4.19
CA ALA A 442 -39.04 -11.58 -4.34
C ALA A 442 -38.55 -10.20 -3.86
N MET A 443 -37.39 -10.11 -3.21
CA MET A 443 -36.82 -8.84 -2.77
C MET A 443 -36.45 -7.99 -3.99
N THR A 444 -36.89 -6.75 -3.98
CA THR A 444 -36.42 -5.70 -4.89
C THR A 444 -35.07 -5.14 -4.43
N GLY A 445 -34.41 -4.34 -5.27
CA GLY A 445 -33.23 -3.57 -4.86
C GLY A 445 -33.53 -2.67 -3.66
N GLU A 446 -34.70 -2.03 -3.62
CA GLU A 446 -35.14 -1.21 -2.48
C GLU A 446 -35.27 -2.04 -1.19
N ASP A 447 -35.86 -3.25 -1.27
CA ASP A 447 -35.99 -4.13 -0.11
C ASP A 447 -34.62 -4.56 0.44
N LYS A 448 -33.64 -4.81 -0.45
CA LYS A 448 -32.26 -5.14 -0.08
C LYS A 448 -31.54 -3.93 0.50
N ALA A 449 -31.66 -2.77 -0.11
CA ALA A 449 -31.07 -1.53 0.38
C ALA A 449 -31.56 -1.21 1.79
N GLN A 450 -32.88 -1.28 2.02
CA GLN A 450 -33.44 -1.11 3.36
C GLN A 450 -32.93 -2.18 4.34
N ALA A 451 -32.87 -3.45 3.93
CA ALA A 451 -32.33 -4.51 4.78
C ALA A 451 -30.84 -4.30 5.12
N PHE A 452 -30.06 -3.77 4.18
CA PHE A 452 -28.65 -3.44 4.39
C PHE A 452 -28.49 -2.32 5.41
N LEU A 453 -29.22 -1.21 5.22
CA LEU A 453 -29.18 -0.05 6.12
C LEU A 453 -29.57 -0.43 7.55
N GLU A 454 -30.54 -1.32 7.72
CA GLU A 454 -31.02 -1.82 9.03
C GLU A 454 -30.15 -2.98 9.58
N GLY A 455 -29.03 -3.33 8.92
CA GLY A 455 -28.14 -4.42 9.36
C GLY A 455 -28.74 -5.83 9.26
N ARG A 456 -29.86 -6.01 8.56
CA ARG A 456 -30.60 -7.28 8.45
C ARG A 456 -30.04 -8.24 7.42
N TYR A 457 -28.73 -8.43 7.44
CA TYR A 457 -28.03 -9.36 6.57
C TYR A 457 -26.85 -10.02 7.30
N ALA A 458 -26.32 -11.08 6.70
CA ALA A 458 -25.01 -11.64 7.04
C ALA A 458 -24.31 -12.02 5.74
N LYS A 459 -23.07 -11.58 5.56
CA LYS A 459 -22.28 -11.92 4.38
C LYS A 459 -22.13 -13.43 4.27
N GLY A 460 -22.24 -13.96 3.05
CA GLY A 460 -22.00 -15.37 2.79
C GLY A 460 -20.56 -15.74 3.13
N SER A 461 -20.32 -16.98 3.57
CA SER A 461 -18.98 -17.55 3.47
C SER A 461 -18.73 -17.81 1.99
N SER A 462 -18.34 -16.79 1.23
CA SER A 462 -17.96 -17.00 -0.17
C SER A 462 -16.84 -18.04 -0.17
N GLY A 463 -17.12 -19.16 -0.83
CA GLY A 463 -16.18 -20.26 -1.06
C GLY A 463 -15.12 -19.87 -2.08
N GLY A 464 -14.48 -18.71 -1.90
CA GLY A 464 -13.30 -18.32 -2.63
C GLY A 464 -12.09 -19.07 -2.08
N MET A 465 -11.88 -20.30 -2.56
CA MET A 465 -10.53 -20.82 -2.65
C MET A 465 -9.78 -20.03 -3.73
N MET A 466 -9.40 -18.79 -3.40
CA MET A 466 -8.20 -18.16 -3.91
C MET A 466 -7.39 -17.81 -2.69
N GLY A 467 -6.61 -18.81 -2.26
CA GLY A 467 -5.59 -18.65 -1.23
C GLY A 467 -4.49 -17.73 -1.75
N GLY A 468 -4.74 -16.43 -1.62
CA GLY A 468 -3.76 -15.35 -1.69
C GLY A 468 -3.91 -14.44 -0.47
N GLY A 469 -4.38 -14.98 0.66
CA GLY A 469 -4.25 -14.29 1.94
C GLY A 469 -2.76 -14.13 2.21
N MET A 470 -2.24 -12.90 2.06
CA MET A 470 -1.00 -12.55 2.72
C MET A 470 -1.13 -12.91 4.20
N PRO A 471 -0.12 -13.51 4.84
CA PRO A 471 -0.21 -14.00 6.21
C PRO A 471 -0.29 -12.82 7.19
N GLY A 472 -1.50 -12.28 7.39
CA GLY A 472 -1.84 -11.30 8.41
C GLY A 472 -2.97 -11.85 9.25
N GLY A 473 -2.64 -12.41 10.41
CA GLY A 473 -3.62 -12.98 11.32
C GLY A 473 -4.39 -11.88 12.07
N SER A 474 -5.56 -11.51 11.57
CA SER A 474 -6.55 -10.75 12.34
C SER A 474 -7.84 -11.55 12.44
N ARG A 475 -8.16 -12.03 13.64
CA ARG A 475 -9.44 -12.66 13.95
C ARG A 475 -10.51 -11.58 14.13
N PRO A 476 -11.79 -11.84 13.82
CA PRO A 476 -12.87 -10.91 14.10
C PRO A 476 -13.07 -10.73 15.61
N ASP A 477 -13.21 -9.48 16.05
CA ASP A 477 -13.60 -9.12 17.41
C ASP A 477 -15.01 -9.62 17.72
N GLY A 478 -15.11 -10.48 18.73
CA GLY A 478 -16.36 -10.93 19.33
C GLY A 478 -16.19 -10.99 20.84
N GLU A 479 -17.03 -10.25 21.55
CA GLU A 479 -17.13 -10.19 23.02
C GLU A 479 -16.99 -11.57 23.67
N MET A 480 -16.11 -11.70 24.68
CA MET A 480 -16.10 -12.91 25.53
C MET A 480 -17.21 -12.81 26.59
N PRO A 481 -18.22 -13.71 26.61
CA PRO A 481 -19.13 -13.82 27.73
C PRO A 481 -18.47 -14.63 28.84
N GLY A 482 -18.39 -14.05 30.03
CA GLY A 482 -17.89 -14.72 31.23
C GLY A 482 -18.70 -15.96 31.61
N GLY A 483 -18.02 -17.10 31.73
CA GLY A 483 -18.61 -18.35 32.22
C GLY A 483 -17.54 -19.25 32.83
N GLY A 484 -17.61 -19.48 34.14
CA GLY A 484 -16.62 -20.21 34.92
C GLY A 484 -16.46 -21.69 34.53
N MET A 485 -15.22 -22.18 34.50
CA MET A 485 -14.91 -23.60 34.43
C MET A 485 -14.86 -24.25 35.83
N PRO A 486 -15.57 -25.37 36.05
CA PRO A 486 -15.26 -26.32 37.11
C PRO A 486 -14.26 -27.39 36.62
N GLY A 487 -13.33 -27.79 37.50
CA GLY A 487 -12.21 -28.67 37.17
C GLY A 487 -12.53 -30.15 36.96
N GLY A 488 -11.57 -30.87 36.34
CA GLY A 488 -11.57 -32.33 36.29
C GLY A 488 -10.57 -32.95 35.29
N SER A 489 -9.47 -33.48 35.84
CA SER A 489 -8.73 -34.73 35.49
C SER A 489 -8.38 -35.09 34.03
N ARG A 490 -7.06 -35.25 33.79
CA ARG A 490 -6.46 -36.01 32.65
C ARG A 490 -6.67 -37.52 32.79
N PRO A 491 -6.70 -38.27 31.67
CA PRO A 491 -6.22 -39.64 31.62
C PRO A 491 -5.12 -39.87 30.57
N ASP A 492 -4.11 -40.65 30.98
CA ASP A 492 -3.01 -41.19 30.18
C ASP A 492 -3.46 -42.30 29.20
N GLY A 493 -2.75 -42.43 28.07
CA GLY A 493 -2.91 -43.55 27.14
C GLY A 493 -1.75 -43.66 26.15
N GLU A 494 -0.93 -44.70 26.32
CA GLU A 494 0.21 -45.10 25.47
C GLU A 494 -0.21 -45.47 24.03
N MET A 495 0.65 -45.18 23.04
CA MET A 495 0.80 -46.05 21.86
C MET A 495 2.26 -46.23 21.45
N SER A 496 2.59 -47.50 21.27
CA SER A 496 3.88 -48.13 21.01
C SER A 496 4.24 -48.20 19.51
N GLY A 497 5.54 -48.21 19.16
CA GLY A 497 6.03 -49.08 18.09
C GLY A 497 7.13 -48.57 17.12
N LYS A 498 8.39 -48.64 17.56
CA LYS A 498 9.65 -48.98 16.84
C LYS A 498 10.01 -48.36 15.48
N MET A 499 11.14 -47.62 15.47
CA MET A 499 12.09 -47.52 14.35
C MET A 499 13.40 -48.31 14.66
N PRO A 500 14.17 -48.79 13.67
CA PRO A 500 15.41 -49.55 13.89
C PRO A 500 16.70 -48.69 13.89
N GLU A 501 17.66 -49.10 14.72
CA GLU A 501 19.00 -48.52 14.86
C GLU A 501 20.03 -49.01 13.83
N GLY A 502 20.97 -48.12 13.47
CA GLY A 502 22.27 -48.44 12.89
C GLY A 502 23.16 -47.19 12.73
N GLY A 503 24.05 -46.91 13.69
CA GLY A 503 25.08 -45.84 13.61
C GLY A 503 26.37 -46.29 12.89
N PRO A 504 27.56 -45.67 13.12
CA PRO A 504 27.86 -44.40 13.81
C PRO A 504 28.89 -43.50 13.08
N GLY A 505 29.02 -42.24 13.52
CA GLY A 505 30.33 -41.54 13.55
C GLY A 505 30.38 -40.10 13.01
N GLY A 506 30.61 -39.14 13.91
CA GLY A 506 31.18 -37.83 13.59
C GLY A 506 30.55 -36.63 14.30
N THR A 507 30.99 -36.34 15.52
CA THR A 507 30.72 -35.06 16.23
C THR A 507 31.61 -33.93 15.75
N PRO A 508 31.09 -32.69 15.73
CA PRO A 508 31.74 -31.55 16.40
C PRO A 508 30.81 -30.86 17.45
N PRO A 509 31.32 -29.93 18.28
CA PRO A 509 30.89 -29.74 19.67
C PRO A 509 29.96 -28.55 19.95
N ASP A 510 29.27 -28.69 21.09
CA ASP A 510 28.61 -27.76 22.01
C ASP A 510 28.74 -26.23 21.79
N GLY A 511 27.58 -25.58 21.76
CA GLY A 511 27.37 -24.15 22.02
C GLY A 511 25.92 -23.87 22.41
N ASN A 512 25.67 -23.70 23.71
CA ASN A 512 24.39 -23.39 24.34
C ASN A 512 23.55 -22.31 23.63
N MET A 513 22.29 -22.63 23.32
CA MET A 513 21.19 -21.65 23.32
C MET A 513 20.59 -21.62 24.74
N PRO A 514 20.53 -20.48 25.44
CA PRO A 514 19.86 -20.43 26.74
C PRO A 514 18.34 -20.46 26.57
N ASP A 515 17.74 -21.49 27.15
CA ASP A 515 16.33 -21.60 27.52
C ASP A 515 15.97 -20.48 28.51
N SER A 516 15.23 -19.47 28.07
CA SER A 516 14.62 -18.47 28.95
C SER A 516 13.27 -18.96 29.43
N GLY A 517 13.31 -19.78 30.49
CA GLY A 517 12.13 -20.23 31.20
C GLY A 517 11.27 -19.08 31.72
N MET A 518 9.95 -19.21 31.52
CA MET A 518 8.94 -18.38 32.17
C MET A 518 8.98 -18.54 33.69
N PRO A 519 9.02 -17.45 34.47
CA PRO A 519 8.58 -17.47 35.85
C PRO A 519 7.11 -17.04 35.91
N GLY A 520 6.26 -17.92 36.44
CA GLY A 520 4.88 -17.59 36.76
C GLY A 520 4.75 -16.68 37.99
N GLY A 521 3.79 -15.78 37.92
CA GLY A 521 3.07 -15.22 39.08
C GLY A 521 3.50 -13.83 39.55
N GLU A 522 2.83 -12.80 39.03
CA GLU A 522 2.12 -11.71 39.71
C GLU A 522 1.71 -10.68 38.63
N SER A 523 0.64 -9.92 38.84
CA SER A 523 0.03 -8.99 37.89
C SER A 523 0.97 -7.82 37.52
N GLY A 524 1.92 -8.08 36.62
CA GLY A 524 2.90 -7.13 36.10
C GLY A 524 2.41 -6.49 34.81
N GLU A 525 2.64 -5.17 34.72
CA GLU A 525 2.46 -4.32 33.55
C GLU A 525 3.03 -4.98 32.29
N MET A 526 2.23 -5.01 31.21
CA MET A 526 2.74 -5.26 29.87
C MET A 526 3.76 -4.15 29.59
N ILE A 527 5.03 -4.52 29.40
CA ILE A 527 6.05 -3.60 28.91
C ILE A 527 5.55 -3.13 27.55
N VAL A 528 5.26 -1.83 27.44
CA VAL A 528 4.87 -1.16 26.20
C VAL A 528 6.09 -1.19 25.27
N GLY A 529 5.91 -1.61 24.02
CA GLY A 529 6.98 -1.59 23.01
C GLY A 529 7.74 -2.90 22.77
N THR A 530 7.09 -4.08 22.79
CA THR A 530 7.68 -5.26 22.11
C THR A 530 6.93 -5.62 20.81
N PRO A 531 7.64 -5.90 19.70
CA PRO A 531 7.10 -5.88 18.34
C PRO A 531 6.11 -7.00 17.98
N ASP A 532 6.17 -8.15 18.64
CA ASP A 532 5.37 -9.35 18.30
C ASP A 532 3.85 -9.18 18.49
N GLY A 533 3.41 -8.09 19.13
CA GLY A 533 2.01 -7.85 19.46
C GLY A 533 1.19 -7.07 18.43
N GLY A 534 1.82 -6.48 17.40
CA GLY A 534 1.12 -5.55 16.50
C GLY A 534 0.49 -4.35 17.22
N THR A 535 0.92 -4.04 18.45
CA THR A 535 0.29 -3.01 19.25
C THR A 535 0.86 -1.64 18.85
N THR A 536 0.12 -0.88 18.06
CA THR A 536 -0.01 0.57 18.36
C THR A 536 -0.37 0.64 19.84
N GLN A 537 0.37 1.43 20.63
CA GLN A 537 0.20 1.64 22.08
C GLN A 537 -1.05 0.98 22.68
N SER A 538 -0.88 0.08 23.67
CA SER A 538 -2.06 -0.50 24.31
C SER A 538 -2.98 0.63 24.78
N ALA A 539 -4.22 0.54 24.33
CA ALA A 539 -5.36 1.28 24.83
C ALA A 539 -5.62 1.09 26.35
N THR A 540 -4.70 0.46 27.09
CA THR A 540 -4.96 -0.14 28.39
C THR A 540 -4.15 0.48 29.55
N GLY A 541 -3.28 1.45 29.28
CA GLY A 541 -2.64 2.28 30.30
C GLY A 541 -3.52 3.46 30.74
N LYS A 542 -3.41 3.89 32.01
CA LYS A 542 -4.08 5.12 32.50
C LYS A 542 -3.29 6.41 32.23
N GLY A 543 -2.05 6.31 31.74
CA GLY A 543 -1.18 7.44 31.41
C GLY A 543 -0.94 7.57 29.91
N ASP A 544 -0.44 8.75 29.48
CA ASP A 544 -0.12 9.09 28.10
C ASP A 544 1.20 8.49 27.62
N SER A 545 2.14 8.26 28.55
CA SER A 545 3.44 7.63 28.28
C SER A 545 3.89 6.79 29.45
N ALA A 546 4.44 5.61 29.20
CA ALA A 546 5.15 4.82 30.22
C ALA A 546 6.63 5.20 30.33
N ASN A 547 7.25 5.67 29.24
CA ASN A 547 8.71 5.83 29.15
C ASN A 547 9.21 7.18 29.66
N TYR A 548 8.36 8.21 29.72
CA TYR A 548 8.76 9.55 30.14
C TYR A 548 8.18 9.93 31.51
N GLU A 549 9.06 10.30 32.45
CA GLU A 549 8.69 10.80 33.77
C GLU A 549 8.14 12.24 33.71
N SER A 550 8.54 13.03 32.73
CA SER A 550 8.08 14.41 32.54
C SER A 550 7.81 14.75 31.07
N TYR A 551 6.87 15.67 30.83
CA TYR A 551 6.57 16.20 29.50
C TYR A 551 7.83 16.78 28.84
N LYS A 552 8.65 17.50 29.62
CA LYS A 552 9.88 18.10 29.12
C LYS A 552 10.89 17.07 28.60
N ASP A 553 11.02 15.92 29.26
CA ASP A 553 11.92 14.85 28.81
C ASP A 553 11.41 14.21 27.52
N MET A 554 10.08 14.05 27.39
CA MET A 554 9.42 13.58 26.16
C MET A 554 9.70 14.53 25.00
N VAL A 555 9.43 15.83 25.15
CA VAL A 555 9.69 16.82 24.09
C VAL A 555 11.17 16.90 23.72
N ALA A 556 12.07 16.76 24.68
CA ALA A 556 13.51 16.73 24.41
C ALA A 556 13.93 15.51 23.57
N ALA A 557 13.29 14.35 23.76
CA ALA A 557 13.52 13.15 22.94
C ALA A 557 12.98 13.33 21.52
N TYR A 558 11.73 13.78 21.37
CA TYR A 558 11.15 14.13 20.06
C TYR A 558 12.05 15.07 19.26
N LYS A 559 12.52 16.15 19.92
CA LYS A 559 13.41 17.11 19.29
C LYS A 559 14.73 16.50 18.81
N ALA A 560 15.37 15.68 19.65
CA ALA A 560 16.65 15.06 19.30
C ALA A 560 16.52 14.11 18.09
N ASP A 561 15.46 13.30 18.08
CA ASP A 561 15.22 12.38 16.97
C ASP A 561 14.85 13.11 15.68
N ILE A 562 13.97 14.12 15.74
CA ILE A 562 13.59 14.93 14.58
C ILE A 562 14.77 15.75 14.05
N GLU A 563 15.68 16.23 14.90
CA GLU A 563 16.93 16.87 14.45
C GLU A 563 17.82 15.88 13.68
N GLU A 564 17.89 14.61 14.11
CA GLU A 564 18.63 13.56 13.40
C GLU A 564 17.96 13.14 12.09
N VAL A 565 16.63 13.05 12.05
CA VAL A 565 15.87 12.76 10.83
C VAL A 565 16.03 13.90 9.81
N ASN A 566 15.95 15.16 10.27
CA ASN A 566 16.17 16.36 9.44
C ASN A 566 17.60 16.52 8.93
N ALA A 567 18.59 15.94 9.61
CA ALA A 567 19.97 15.92 9.11
C ALA A 567 20.13 15.14 7.80
N GLY A 568 19.14 14.29 7.49
CA GLY A 568 19.13 13.43 6.31
C GLY A 568 19.97 12.18 6.49
N ASP A 569 19.82 11.26 5.55
CA ASP A 569 20.60 10.04 5.51
C ASP A 569 21.99 10.25 4.88
N ARG A 570 22.72 9.16 4.62
CA ARG A 570 24.06 9.23 4.02
C ARG A 570 24.09 9.82 2.60
N TYR A 571 22.96 9.87 1.90
CA TYR A 571 22.81 10.49 0.58
C TYR A 571 22.31 11.94 0.66
N GLY A 572 22.02 12.42 1.88
CA GLY A 572 21.50 13.76 2.14
C GLY A 572 19.99 13.86 1.97
N ASN A 573 19.28 12.74 1.88
CA ASN A 573 17.84 12.72 1.70
C ASN A 573 17.11 12.74 3.05
N HIS A 574 15.97 13.45 3.10
CA HIS A 574 15.08 13.41 4.24
C HIS A 574 14.17 12.17 4.16
N ILE A 575 14.44 11.15 4.99
CA ILE A 575 13.81 9.82 4.86
C ILE A 575 12.27 9.83 4.99
N VAL A 576 11.71 10.73 5.79
CA VAL A 576 10.25 10.87 5.92
C VAL A 576 9.66 11.47 4.64
N SER A 577 10.36 12.45 4.04
CA SER A 577 9.95 13.00 2.75
C SER A 577 10.06 11.97 1.63
N LEU A 578 11.05 11.05 1.72
CA LEU A 578 11.16 9.97 0.74
C LEU A 578 9.95 9.04 0.76
N TYR A 579 9.34 8.85 1.92
CA TYR A 579 8.17 7.98 2.13
C TYR A 579 6.84 8.74 2.09
N ASN A 580 6.85 10.01 1.71
CA ASN A 580 5.63 10.76 1.44
C ASN A 580 5.30 10.68 -0.07
N PRO A 581 4.34 9.83 -0.49
CA PRO A 581 3.99 9.72 -1.91
C PRO A 581 3.56 11.05 -2.52
N LEU A 582 2.91 11.95 -1.76
CA LEU A 582 2.44 13.26 -2.25
C LEU A 582 3.55 14.15 -2.81
N ASN A 583 4.81 13.92 -2.43
CA ASN A 583 5.95 14.67 -2.98
C ASN A 583 6.28 14.31 -4.43
N TYR A 584 5.80 13.16 -4.91
CA TYR A 584 6.21 12.57 -6.19
C TYR A 584 5.11 12.54 -7.24
N ILE A 585 3.86 12.56 -6.79
CA ILE A 585 2.67 12.60 -7.65
C ILE A 585 2.72 13.86 -8.53
N GLY A 586 2.79 13.69 -9.85
CA GLY A 586 2.89 14.82 -10.78
C GLY A 586 4.22 15.57 -10.75
N ALA A 587 5.23 15.04 -10.05
CA ALA A 587 6.55 15.65 -9.95
C ALA A 587 7.37 15.46 -11.25
N GLU A 588 8.32 16.37 -11.49
CA GLU A 588 9.25 16.21 -12.61
C GLU A 588 10.09 14.94 -12.44
N ASN A 589 10.29 14.18 -13.51
CA ASN A 589 11.04 12.91 -13.53
C ASN A 589 10.39 11.75 -12.77
N THR A 590 9.07 11.84 -12.51
CA THR A 590 8.23 10.70 -12.12
C THR A 590 7.40 10.24 -13.33
N ASP A 591 7.29 8.93 -13.52
CA ASP A 591 6.35 8.34 -14.49
C ASP A 591 5.04 7.97 -13.76
N ASP A 592 4.11 8.93 -13.63
CA ASP A 592 2.84 8.70 -12.93
C ASP A 592 2.06 7.50 -13.52
N PRO A 593 1.36 6.69 -12.69
CA PRO A 593 0.59 5.56 -13.18
C PRO A 593 -0.55 6.05 -14.08
N THR A 594 -0.99 5.19 -15.01
CA THR A 594 -2.18 5.47 -15.82
C THR A 594 -3.43 5.49 -14.95
N TRP A 595 -3.48 4.61 -13.96
CA TRP A 595 -4.62 4.49 -13.05
C TRP A 595 -4.25 3.99 -11.67
N ILE A 596 -5.09 4.28 -10.68
CA ILE A 596 -4.98 3.78 -9.31
C ILE A 596 -6.36 3.54 -8.69
N LYS A 597 -6.46 2.49 -7.89
CA LYS A 597 -7.62 2.23 -7.04
C LYS A 597 -7.17 2.02 -5.60
N ILE A 598 -7.76 2.78 -4.67
CA ILE A 598 -7.48 2.68 -3.23
C ILE A 598 -8.72 2.11 -2.56
N ILE A 599 -8.61 0.93 -1.95
CA ILE A 599 -9.74 0.20 -1.37
C ILE A 599 -9.59 0.15 0.14
N MET A 600 -10.59 0.59 0.88
CA MET A 600 -10.53 0.75 2.34
C MET A 600 -11.85 0.34 2.98
N GLY A 601 -11.79 -0.17 4.20
CA GLY A 601 -13.02 -0.39 4.98
C GLY A 601 -13.61 0.95 5.40
N ALA A 602 -14.86 1.26 5.05
CA ALA A 602 -15.49 2.52 5.42
C ALA A 602 -15.54 2.74 6.95
N SER A 603 -15.46 1.66 7.75
CA SER A 603 -15.38 1.70 9.22
C SER A 603 -14.01 1.39 9.81
N GLU A 604 -12.97 1.18 8.99
CA GLU A 604 -11.64 0.83 9.51
C GLU A 604 -10.99 2.00 10.28
N GLY A 605 -10.28 1.71 11.36
CA GLY A 605 -9.67 2.72 12.24
C GLY A 605 -8.14 2.85 12.09
N ASP A 606 -7.53 2.05 11.21
CA ASP A 606 -6.07 1.92 11.08
C ASP A 606 -5.39 3.13 10.44
N ILE A 607 -6.12 3.84 9.56
CA ILE A 607 -5.71 5.09 8.89
C ILE A 607 -6.97 5.93 8.58
N SER A 608 -6.83 7.25 8.49
CA SER A 608 -7.95 8.16 8.20
C SER A 608 -8.40 8.02 6.75
N LEU A 609 -9.69 8.16 6.47
CA LEU A 609 -10.17 8.22 5.09
C LEU A 609 -9.67 9.47 4.36
N PHE A 610 -9.31 10.52 5.10
CA PHE A 610 -8.70 11.70 4.51
C PHE A 610 -7.34 11.42 3.86
N ASN A 611 -6.59 10.41 4.31
CA ASN A 611 -5.34 10.02 3.68
C ASN A 611 -5.54 9.47 2.27
N SER A 612 -6.56 8.62 2.05
CA SER A 612 -6.90 8.13 0.70
C SER A 612 -7.52 9.23 -0.16
N LEU A 613 -8.33 10.11 0.42
CA LEU A 613 -8.85 11.28 -0.29
C LEU A 613 -7.71 12.19 -0.79
N ASN A 614 -6.69 12.44 0.03
CA ASN A 614 -5.54 13.27 -0.36
C ASN A 614 -4.72 12.63 -1.48
N LEU A 615 -4.54 11.30 -1.46
CA LEU A 615 -3.91 10.57 -2.56
C LEU A 615 -4.72 10.67 -3.86
N GLN A 616 -6.04 10.50 -3.78
CA GLN A 616 -6.93 10.62 -4.94
C GLN A 616 -6.87 12.03 -5.54
N ILE A 617 -7.00 13.08 -4.72
CA ILE A 617 -6.91 14.47 -5.18
C ILE A 617 -5.59 14.72 -5.89
N ALA A 618 -4.48 14.27 -5.31
CA ALA A 618 -3.16 14.41 -5.91
C ALA A 618 -3.09 13.71 -7.28
N TRP A 619 -3.61 12.49 -7.39
CA TRP A 619 -3.58 11.74 -8.64
C TRP A 619 -4.47 12.30 -9.74
N LEU A 620 -5.68 12.72 -9.40
CA LEU A 620 -6.57 13.41 -10.34
C LEU A 620 -5.90 14.70 -10.86
N ASN A 621 -5.22 15.45 -10.00
CA ASN A 621 -4.50 16.66 -10.39
C ASN A 621 -3.26 16.39 -11.25
N ALA A 622 -2.61 15.23 -11.09
CA ALA A 622 -1.55 14.76 -11.97
C ALA A 622 -2.07 14.21 -13.31
N GLY A 623 -3.38 13.97 -13.42
CA GLY A 623 -4.03 13.47 -14.63
C GLY A 623 -4.10 11.94 -14.73
N ALA A 624 -3.83 11.23 -13.63
CA ALA A 624 -4.09 9.80 -13.52
C ALA A 624 -5.58 9.54 -13.24
N ASP A 625 -6.09 8.40 -13.69
CA ASP A 625 -7.41 7.92 -13.28
C ASP A 625 -7.34 7.37 -11.85
N ALA A 626 -8.12 7.93 -10.92
CA ALA A 626 -8.00 7.61 -9.50
C ALA A 626 -9.36 7.39 -8.83
N GLU A 627 -9.56 6.17 -8.35
CA GLU A 627 -10.77 5.75 -7.66
C GLU A 627 -10.48 5.42 -6.18
N ILE A 628 -11.36 5.88 -5.29
CA ILE A 628 -11.41 5.42 -3.91
C ILE A 628 -12.65 4.55 -3.71
N GLU A 629 -12.47 3.39 -3.10
CA GLU A 629 -13.55 2.49 -2.69
C GLU A 629 -13.55 2.38 -1.17
N TRP A 630 -14.49 3.06 -0.53
CA TRP A 630 -14.75 2.93 0.90
C TRP A 630 -15.85 1.89 1.11
N GLN A 631 -15.39 0.65 1.26
CA GLN A 631 -16.21 -0.54 1.34
C GLN A 631 -17.02 -0.60 2.64
N TRP A 632 -18.33 -0.61 2.49
CA TRP A 632 -19.28 -0.68 3.59
C TRP A 632 -19.33 -2.08 4.22
N ASP A 633 -19.36 -2.09 5.56
CA ASP A 633 -19.18 -3.32 6.35
C ASP A 633 -17.84 -4.02 6.03
N GLY A 634 -16.85 -3.24 5.54
CA GLY A 634 -15.45 -3.64 5.36
C GLY A 634 -14.61 -3.35 6.60
N GLY A 635 -13.77 -4.30 6.96
CA GLY A 635 -12.70 -4.10 7.94
C GLY A 635 -11.40 -3.63 7.29
N HIS A 636 -10.31 -3.67 8.05
CA HIS A 636 -8.97 -3.42 7.54
C HIS A 636 -8.57 -4.46 6.48
N VAL A 637 -8.03 -3.99 5.35
CA VAL A 637 -7.71 -4.79 4.15
C VAL A 637 -8.95 -5.58 3.69
N PRO A 638 -10.00 -4.88 3.22
CA PRO A 638 -11.27 -5.53 2.96
C PRO A 638 -11.18 -6.43 1.72
N SER A 639 -11.99 -7.48 1.70
CA SER A 639 -12.10 -8.39 0.57
C SER A 639 -12.98 -7.82 -0.52
N GLU A 640 -12.71 -8.20 -1.76
CA GLU A 640 -13.58 -8.03 -2.93
C GLU A 640 -15.08 -8.17 -2.62
N ALA A 641 -15.89 -7.26 -3.15
CA ALA A 641 -17.30 -7.12 -2.78
C ALA A 641 -18.22 -7.00 -3.98
N LEU A 642 -19.45 -7.49 -3.83
CA LEU A 642 -20.56 -7.25 -4.76
C LEU A 642 -20.20 -7.51 -6.23
N GLY A 643 -19.46 -8.60 -6.49
CA GLY A 643 -19.08 -9.03 -7.83
C GLY A 643 -17.92 -8.25 -8.46
N ASP A 644 -17.34 -7.28 -7.76
CA ASP A 644 -16.03 -6.75 -8.13
C ASP A 644 -14.93 -7.72 -7.71
N SER A 645 -13.85 -7.71 -8.47
CA SER A 645 -12.63 -8.43 -8.15
C SER A 645 -11.41 -7.67 -8.62
N PHE A 646 -10.25 -8.03 -8.08
CA PHE A 646 -8.95 -7.56 -8.55
C PHE A 646 -8.81 -7.78 -10.06
N SER A 647 -9.12 -8.99 -10.53
CA SER A 647 -8.98 -9.33 -11.95
C SER A 647 -9.95 -8.58 -12.83
N LEU A 648 -11.19 -8.35 -12.38
CA LEU A 648 -12.17 -7.55 -13.11
C LEU A 648 -11.67 -6.13 -13.31
N TYR A 649 -11.18 -5.47 -12.25
CA TYR A 649 -10.71 -4.11 -12.36
C TYR A 649 -9.48 -4.01 -13.28
N VAL A 650 -8.48 -4.89 -13.11
CA VAL A 650 -7.31 -4.93 -14.02
C VAL A 650 -7.74 -5.12 -15.47
N ASP A 651 -8.67 -6.04 -15.75
CA ASP A 651 -9.17 -6.31 -17.10
C ASP A 651 -9.95 -5.12 -17.69
N GLN A 652 -10.71 -4.40 -16.88
CA GLN A 652 -11.41 -3.16 -17.28
C GLN A 652 -10.40 -2.08 -17.68
N MET A 653 -9.42 -1.80 -16.82
CA MET A 653 -8.39 -0.80 -17.11
C MET A 653 -7.55 -1.20 -18.31
N TYR A 654 -7.28 -2.49 -18.49
CA TYR A 654 -6.56 -2.98 -19.66
C TYR A 654 -7.38 -2.75 -20.94
N GLY A 655 -8.67 -3.07 -20.90
CA GLY A 655 -9.60 -2.81 -22.00
C GLY A 655 -9.80 -1.34 -22.34
N GLU A 656 -9.59 -0.44 -21.37
CA GLU A 656 -9.71 1.01 -21.55
C GLU A 656 -8.44 1.65 -22.10
N TYR A 657 -7.27 1.31 -21.53
CA TYR A 657 -6.03 2.04 -21.80
C TYR A 657 -5.06 1.32 -22.75
N VAL A 658 -5.26 0.03 -23.03
CA VAL A 658 -4.38 -0.71 -23.95
C VAL A 658 -5.03 -0.82 -25.34
N ASP A 659 -4.37 -0.21 -26.32
CA ASP A 659 -4.84 -0.19 -27.71
C ASP A 659 -5.06 -1.60 -28.27
N GLY A 660 -6.30 -1.88 -28.69
CA GLY A 660 -6.67 -3.15 -29.32
C GLY A 660 -7.08 -4.26 -28.34
N ALA A 661 -7.08 -3.99 -27.03
CA ALA A 661 -7.61 -4.88 -26.01
C ALA A 661 -9.14 -5.04 -26.13
N VAL A 662 -9.67 -6.12 -25.54
CA VAL A 662 -11.13 -6.32 -25.42
C VAL A 662 -11.66 -5.37 -24.36
N SER A 663 -12.70 -4.60 -24.67
CA SER A 663 -13.39 -3.82 -23.65
C SER A 663 -14.16 -4.75 -22.72
N VAL A 664 -13.87 -4.65 -21.42
CA VAL A 664 -14.47 -5.46 -20.36
C VAL A 664 -15.45 -4.61 -19.57
N SER A 665 -16.57 -5.21 -19.19
CA SER A 665 -17.58 -4.61 -18.32
C SER A 665 -18.03 -5.62 -17.29
N LYS A 666 -18.31 -5.16 -16.07
CA LYS A 666 -18.91 -5.98 -15.02
C LYS A 666 -20.14 -6.75 -15.55
N PRO A 667 -20.17 -8.09 -15.45
CA PRO A 667 -21.33 -8.88 -15.85
C PRO A 667 -22.56 -8.46 -15.05
N GLY A 668 -23.76 -8.53 -15.65
CA GLY A 668 -24.99 -8.24 -14.91
C GLY A 668 -25.24 -9.23 -13.77
N ALA A 669 -25.81 -8.75 -12.66
CA ALA A 669 -26.11 -9.59 -11.49
C ALA A 669 -27.00 -10.79 -11.86
N ALA A 670 -26.60 -11.99 -11.46
CA ALA A 670 -27.41 -13.19 -11.65
C ALA A 670 -28.65 -13.23 -10.72
N GLY A 671 -28.68 -12.38 -9.69
CA GLY A 671 -29.67 -12.43 -8.62
C GLY A 671 -29.45 -13.63 -7.69
N GLN A 672 -30.18 -13.66 -6.58
CA GLN A 672 -30.03 -14.70 -5.56
C GLN A 672 -31.24 -15.62 -5.53
N GLU A 673 -31.08 -16.87 -5.98
CA GLU A 673 -32.16 -17.87 -6.02
C GLU A 673 -32.44 -18.54 -4.66
N SER A 674 -31.43 -18.60 -3.78
CA SER A 674 -31.53 -19.20 -2.46
C SER A 674 -30.92 -18.29 -1.40
N ASN A 675 -31.59 -18.15 -0.26
CA ASN A 675 -31.03 -17.42 0.87
C ASN A 675 -29.76 -18.12 1.40
N GLY A 676 -28.86 -17.36 2.01
CA GLY A 676 -27.68 -17.90 2.67
C GLY A 676 -28.01 -18.73 3.92
N THR A 677 -26.96 -19.26 4.56
CA THR A 677 -27.10 -20.23 5.65
C THR A 677 -26.87 -19.66 7.05
N ALA A 678 -26.66 -18.35 7.19
CA ALA A 678 -26.42 -17.73 8.50
C ALA A 678 -27.67 -17.85 9.39
N LYS A 679 -27.44 -17.95 10.71
CA LYS A 679 -28.53 -18.12 11.68
C LYS A 679 -29.02 -16.82 12.30
N GLU A 680 -28.17 -15.79 12.25
CA GLU A 680 -28.40 -14.47 12.81
C GLU A 680 -27.76 -13.42 11.90
N ALA A 681 -28.32 -12.21 11.92
CA ALA A 681 -27.76 -11.08 11.20
C ALA A 681 -26.43 -10.66 11.83
N ALA A 682 -25.48 -10.26 10.99
CA ALA A 682 -24.16 -9.79 11.39
C ALA A 682 -23.87 -8.37 10.87
N GLY A 683 -24.70 -7.85 9.96
CA GLY A 683 -24.57 -6.51 9.43
C GLY A 683 -24.74 -5.44 10.51
N LYS A 684 -23.98 -4.36 10.40
CA LYS A 684 -24.14 -3.17 11.24
C LYS A 684 -25.40 -2.40 10.84
N ASP A 685 -26.27 -2.10 11.79
CA ASP A 685 -27.36 -1.15 11.58
C ASP A 685 -26.77 0.26 11.48
N ILE A 686 -26.88 0.85 10.29
CA ILE A 686 -26.39 2.19 9.96
C ILE A 686 -27.53 3.18 9.70
N SER A 687 -28.79 2.74 9.81
CA SER A 687 -29.98 3.54 9.50
C SER A 687 -30.10 4.81 10.36
N GLY A 688 -29.43 4.85 11.53
CA GLY A 688 -29.35 6.01 12.40
C GLY A 688 -28.41 7.13 11.94
N TRP A 689 -27.47 6.84 11.03
CA TRP A 689 -26.51 7.81 10.48
C TRP A 689 -26.82 8.22 9.04
N VAL A 690 -27.70 7.49 8.36
CA VAL A 690 -28.03 7.71 6.94
C VAL A 690 -29.42 8.30 6.84
N ASN A 691 -29.58 9.43 6.16
CA ASN A 691 -30.90 9.82 5.69
C ASN A 691 -31.25 8.98 4.44
N HIS A 692 -32.26 8.13 4.61
CA HIS A 692 -32.69 7.13 3.63
C HIS A 692 -34.21 7.21 3.39
N GLU A 693 -34.81 8.40 3.50
CA GLU A 693 -36.21 8.62 3.08
C GLU A 693 -36.45 8.17 1.63
N ASP A 694 -35.41 8.29 0.79
CA ASP A 694 -35.29 7.68 -0.53
C ASP A 694 -33.98 6.88 -0.60
N VAL A 695 -34.09 5.55 -0.69
CA VAL A 695 -32.93 4.64 -0.75
C VAL A 695 -32.17 4.71 -2.07
N SER A 696 -32.75 5.35 -3.10
CA SER A 696 -32.07 5.61 -4.39
C SER A 696 -31.25 6.91 -4.39
N ALA A 697 -31.35 7.70 -3.32
CA ALA A 697 -30.65 8.97 -3.15
C ALA A 697 -30.37 9.25 -1.68
N VAL A 698 -29.55 8.41 -1.05
CA VAL A 698 -29.19 8.58 0.36
C VAL A 698 -28.32 9.80 0.57
N THR A 699 -28.36 10.38 1.77
CA THR A 699 -27.51 11.52 2.15
C THR A 699 -27.00 11.39 3.57
N PHE A 700 -25.85 12.02 3.83
CA PHE A 700 -25.28 12.14 5.17
C PHE A 700 -25.16 13.61 5.59
N SER A 701 -25.07 13.84 6.90
CA SER A 701 -24.41 15.03 7.43
C SER A 701 -22.96 14.70 7.80
N LEU A 702 -22.10 15.73 7.88
CA LEU A 702 -20.72 15.55 8.38
C LEU A 702 -20.71 14.98 9.81
N LYS A 703 -21.65 15.40 10.67
CA LYS A 703 -21.83 14.85 12.01
C LYS A 703 -22.02 13.32 11.96
N ASP A 704 -22.87 12.85 11.06
CA ASP A 704 -23.20 11.43 10.98
C ASP A 704 -22.03 10.60 10.46
N ILE A 705 -21.28 11.10 9.48
CA ILE A 705 -20.04 10.44 9.00
C ILE A 705 -19.03 10.36 10.14
N ALA A 706 -18.78 11.48 10.84
CA ALA A 706 -17.84 11.51 11.95
C ALA A 706 -18.24 10.52 13.06
N ALA A 707 -19.53 10.43 13.40
CA ALA A 707 -20.04 9.46 14.35
C ALA A 707 -19.88 8.01 13.88
N TYR A 708 -20.14 7.73 12.59
CA TYR A 708 -19.93 6.41 12.01
C TYR A 708 -18.46 5.98 12.03
N ARG A 709 -17.56 6.88 11.60
CA ARG A 709 -16.11 6.66 11.55
C ARG A 709 -15.53 6.40 12.93
N THR A 710 -15.85 7.25 13.89
CA THR A 710 -15.35 7.11 15.26
C THR A 710 -15.95 5.94 16.04
N ALA A 711 -17.07 5.37 15.59
CA ALA A 711 -17.56 4.10 16.13
C ALA A 711 -16.61 2.92 15.84
N GLY A 712 -15.73 3.05 14.84
CA GLY A 712 -14.64 2.11 14.51
C GLY A 712 -13.25 2.57 14.96
N ALA A 713 -13.15 3.66 15.74
CA ALA A 713 -11.87 4.20 16.19
C ALA A 713 -11.10 3.19 17.05
N SER A 714 -9.85 2.93 16.68
CA SER A 714 -8.98 1.93 17.33
C SER A 714 -7.70 2.54 17.91
N LYS A 715 -7.24 3.70 17.42
CA LYS A 715 -5.95 4.31 17.79
C LYS A 715 -6.06 5.38 18.89
N ALA A 716 -4.98 5.55 19.65
CA ALA A 716 -4.79 6.65 20.59
C ALA A 716 -4.22 7.88 19.87
N MET A 717 -4.06 9.02 20.58
CA MET A 717 -3.42 10.22 20.04
C MET A 717 -2.08 10.48 20.76
N PRO A 718 -0.96 10.70 20.03
CA PRO A 718 -0.79 10.50 18.59
C PRO A 718 -0.93 9.02 18.20
N ALA A 719 -1.25 8.77 16.93
CA ALA A 719 -1.63 7.47 16.39
C ALA A 719 -0.50 6.73 15.66
N PHE A 720 0.45 7.44 15.08
CA PHE A 720 1.51 6.89 14.24
C PHE A 720 2.90 7.21 14.77
N ASP A 721 3.22 8.50 14.99
CA ASP A 721 4.41 8.89 15.75
C ASP A 721 4.09 8.86 17.25
N VAL A 722 4.08 7.64 17.79
CA VAL A 722 3.58 7.34 19.13
C VAL A 722 4.61 7.76 20.17
N ILE A 723 4.15 8.38 21.26
CA ILE A 723 5.04 8.93 22.30
C ILE A 723 6.05 7.89 22.83
N ASP A 724 5.63 6.63 22.99
CA ASP A 724 6.50 5.55 23.49
C ASP A 724 7.10 4.67 22.36
N TYR A 725 7.16 5.17 21.13
CA TYR A 725 7.47 4.46 19.88
C TYR A 725 6.46 3.35 19.52
N GLY A 726 5.80 3.54 18.39
CA GLY A 726 4.83 2.67 17.75
C GLY A 726 5.39 1.98 16.51
N GLN A 727 4.54 1.24 15.80
CA GLN A 727 4.95 0.41 14.66
C GLN A 727 5.63 1.22 13.55
N GLU A 728 5.14 2.42 13.28
CA GLU A 728 5.63 3.32 12.23
C GLU A 728 6.94 4.04 12.61
N ASP A 729 7.22 4.25 13.90
CA ASP A 729 8.46 4.91 14.35
C ASP A 729 9.72 4.10 14.04
N TYR A 730 9.59 2.78 14.00
CA TYR A 730 10.67 1.87 13.60
C TYR A 730 10.97 1.93 12.10
N VAL A 731 10.08 2.49 11.28
CA VAL A 731 10.34 2.66 9.83
C VAL A 731 11.41 3.72 9.59
N PHE A 732 11.50 4.69 10.50
CA PHE A 732 12.41 5.82 10.43
C PHE A 732 13.59 5.68 11.39
N GLY A 733 13.95 4.44 11.74
CA GLY A 733 15.21 4.12 12.42
C GLY A 733 16.45 4.52 11.59
N ASN A 734 17.62 4.20 12.13
CA ASN A 734 18.89 4.25 11.42
C ASN A 734 19.81 3.14 11.92
N THR A 735 21.02 3.07 11.36
CA THR A 735 22.03 2.05 11.70
C THR A 735 22.36 1.94 13.20
N GLU A 736 22.13 2.98 13.99
CA GLU A 736 22.41 3.04 15.44
C GLU A 736 21.14 2.98 16.33
N LYS A 737 19.99 3.42 15.83
CA LYS A 737 18.71 3.51 16.57
C LYS A 737 17.59 2.83 15.78
N ASP A 738 16.96 1.81 16.36
CA ASP A 738 15.87 1.04 15.74
C ASP A 738 14.58 1.86 15.50
N ALA A 739 14.34 2.90 16.29
CA ALA A 739 13.19 3.78 16.17
C ALA A 739 13.56 5.22 16.49
N ARG A 740 12.88 6.16 15.83
CA ARG A 740 13.03 7.61 16.03
C ARG A 740 11.70 8.29 15.81
N HIS A 741 11.41 9.33 16.58
CA HIS A 741 10.32 10.26 16.26
C HIS A 741 10.60 11.02 14.97
N TRP A 742 9.56 11.36 14.21
CA TRP A 742 9.69 11.83 12.83
C TRP A 742 8.67 12.91 12.43
N ASN A 743 7.60 13.09 13.20
CA ASN A 743 6.51 14.00 12.89
C ASN A 743 6.81 15.42 13.39
N THR A 744 7.15 16.31 12.46
CA THR A 744 7.48 17.71 12.77
C THR A 744 6.29 18.50 13.31
N TYR A 745 5.06 18.20 12.89
CA TYR A 745 3.86 18.89 13.36
C TYR A 745 3.58 18.58 14.83
N LEU A 746 3.78 17.33 15.27
CA LEU A 746 3.66 16.96 16.67
C LEU A 746 4.68 17.71 17.54
N LEU A 747 5.95 17.76 17.12
CA LEU A 747 6.97 18.53 17.83
C LEU A 747 6.62 20.01 17.92
N GLU A 748 6.15 20.61 16.82
CA GLU A 748 5.72 22.01 16.81
C GLU A 748 4.58 22.27 17.79
N ILE A 749 3.57 21.40 17.83
CA ILE A 749 2.47 21.46 18.80
C ILE A 749 2.99 21.33 20.23
N PHE A 750 3.89 20.37 20.47
CA PHE A 750 4.44 20.13 21.80
C PHE A 750 5.27 21.32 22.32
N GLU A 751 6.01 21.99 21.44
CA GLU A 751 6.77 23.19 21.80
C GLU A 751 5.86 24.43 21.94
N LYS A 752 4.90 24.63 21.03
CA LYS A 752 4.00 25.80 20.99
C LYS A 752 3.01 25.81 22.15
N TYR A 753 2.44 24.66 22.49
CA TYR A 753 1.36 24.52 23.48
C TYR A 753 1.80 23.82 24.77
N GLY A 754 3.12 23.76 25.01
CA GLY A 754 3.71 23.06 26.16
C GLY A 754 3.13 23.49 27.52
N ASP A 755 2.83 24.77 27.73
CA ASP A 755 2.26 25.27 28.99
C ASP A 755 0.90 24.62 29.35
N VAL A 756 0.13 24.19 28.33
CA VAL A 756 -1.15 23.49 28.52
C VAL A 756 -0.92 21.99 28.59
N LEU A 757 -0.24 21.43 27.59
CA LEU A 757 -0.05 19.99 27.45
C LEU A 757 0.77 19.39 28.60
N GLU A 758 1.77 20.11 29.13
CA GLU A 758 2.54 19.67 30.30
C GLU A 758 1.66 19.48 31.53
N THR A 759 0.64 20.32 31.71
CA THR A 759 -0.26 20.18 32.86
C THR A 759 -1.09 18.91 32.78
N LEU A 760 -1.51 18.53 31.56
CA LEU A 760 -2.37 17.37 31.30
C LEU A 760 -1.61 16.04 31.20
N PHE A 761 -0.33 16.11 30.87
CA PHE A 761 0.51 14.93 30.61
C PHE A 761 0.60 14.02 31.84
N ASN A 762 0.14 12.78 31.69
CA ASN A 762 0.15 11.76 32.73
C ASN A 762 -0.64 12.13 34.01
N GLU A 763 -1.60 13.06 33.95
CA GLU A 763 -2.41 13.48 35.12
C GLU A 763 -3.16 12.32 35.80
N ASN A 764 -3.39 11.21 35.08
CA ASN A 764 -4.13 10.04 35.55
C ASN A 764 -3.25 8.84 35.98
N LYS A 765 -1.92 9.01 36.08
CA LYS A 765 -0.99 7.95 36.54
C LYS A 765 -1.17 7.56 38.01
#